data_AF-A0A0M9ERA9-F1
#
_entry.id   AF-A0A0M9ERA9-F1
#
_cell.length_a   1.000
_cell.length_b   1.000
_cell.length_c   1.000
_cell.angle_alpha   90.00
_cell.angle_beta   90.00
_cell.angle_gamma   90.00
#
_symmetry.space_group_name_H-M   'P 1'
#
loop_
_entity.id
_entity.type
_entity.pdbx_description
1 polymer ?
#
loop_
_entity_poly.entity_id
_entity_poly.type
_entity_poly.pdbx_seq_one_letter_code
_entity_poly.pdbx_strand_id
1 'polypeptide(L)'
;MTQPFDMAYDSPSQPLEWAYSYFSPAEPFVPPGLASGLYSRANAPINASQDGMQTTSWLGSIDTTENVPVGWLSTGLASEPFPTSYAPDQPYPSHASYWSHELPLFDPLNTGVIPLAQTERPLSRADSQSNTSTALDVHTIHVHLELFLIQPYQIIVRGKFNRQTWNQIRSVILQKWGTEKEWENIKANDLEKIFTILRNTYCIIDYIFPPRKATDLPPSWVCSACVLNPSSCLRGTNLPRPNRSPNAEFGPANQWTLELVMEFFIFEGLFCAFVLGSIWIAILAFYRLFFHPLAKYPGPKLAAWSQLWFINAWTSGTYPLEMQKLHNKYGDVVRVAPNELSFRTPTAHKTIYDRAVRNKPQFLKSDIFYNTRPSTTPPNIVFTRDPDDHRRQKKEIYHAFSSKSLAETQTVIDGYTEAFLEQLMSKGGPETDGVDVSVAYNWLTFDIIGHLTFGESFNCVAQWRPSEWVSPILDFAEMLSLGTVVNRLSVPTFALSLLVPRSFKSSLIHHDEISDSKIARLIRTGQCEDDKTKPSLPQNNIFTRIIGSGDFDPVHLREQSKVMILAGSETTATFLAGVTYFLLTNPQVFAKLKDEIRSTFQSEQEITKESIYKLEYLTGVIEEGLRLFPPAPFGLQRVCPSGASIDGCAIPAGTIVSVDTFVMSRDARFFTDPDEFRPERWIGEGTGDHLEASRPFSTGPRSCLGIKLAYMEARTILSKMVYTYDWEMISPDLRWLDEVRFRMIWKKPKLLVRFHPRQEGSTET
;
A
#
# COMPACT_ATOMS: atom_id res chain seq x y z
N MET A 1 -56.62 12.76 -8.99
CA MET A 1 -55.86 13.50 -7.96
C MET A 1 -55.53 12.52 -6.84
N THR A 2 -54.33 12.61 -6.25
CA THR A 2 -53.86 11.86 -5.06
C THR A 2 -54.14 10.34 -5.02
N GLN A 3 -53.19 9.53 -5.46
CA GLN A 3 -52.85 8.22 -4.85
C GLN A 3 -51.37 7.88 -5.07
N PRO A 4 -50.72 7.12 -4.15
CA PRO A 4 -49.37 6.59 -4.33
C PRO A 4 -49.39 5.33 -5.20
N PHE A 5 -48.22 4.90 -5.69
CA PHE A 5 -48.05 3.58 -6.30
C PHE A 5 -46.91 2.82 -5.62
N ASP A 6 -47.21 1.60 -5.20
CA ASP A 6 -46.29 0.70 -4.49
C ASP A 6 -45.17 0.18 -5.39
N MET A 7 -43.98 0.02 -4.83
CA MET A 7 -42.98 -0.91 -5.35
C MET A 7 -42.96 -2.14 -4.44
N ALA A 8 -43.55 -3.23 -4.92
CA ALA A 8 -43.43 -4.54 -4.29
C ALA A 8 -41.98 -5.04 -4.41
N TYR A 9 -41.41 -5.44 -3.29
CA TYR A 9 -40.18 -6.23 -3.26
C TYR A 9 -40.53 -7.68 -3.60
N ASP A 10 -40.12 -8.16 -4.77
CA ASP A 10 -39.95 -9.60 -5.01
C ASP A 10 -38.46 -9.95 -4.95
N SER A 11 -38.14 -10.81 -3.99
CA SER A 11 -36.84 -11.48 -3.88
C SER A 11 -36.95 -12.88 -4.47
N PRO A 12 -35.94 -13.31 -5.24
CA PRO A 12 -35.51 -14.68 -5.19
C PRO A 12 -34.07 -14.77 -4.72
N SER A 13 -33.87 -15.43 -3.58
CA SER A 13 -32.58 -15.89 -3.11
C SER A 13 -32.04 -17.02 -4.01
N GLN A 14 -30.93 -16.78 -4.71
CA GLN A 14 -30.01 -17.81 -5.22
C GLN A 14 -28.56 -17.31 -5.09
N PRO A 15 -27.59 -18.18 -4.75
CA PRO A 15 -26.18 -17.81 -4.60
C PRO A 15 -25.45 -17.64 -5.94
N LEU A 16 -24.33 -16.92 -5.91
CA LEU A 16 -23.45 -16.69 -7.06
C LEU A 16 -22.67 -17.95 -7.47
N GLU A 17 -23.24 -18.75 -8.37
CA GLU A 17 -22.49 -19.78 -9.14
C GLU A 17 -22.33 -19.34 -10.60
N TRP A 18 -21.13 -18.88 -10.98
CA TRP A 18 -20.64 -18.89 -12.37
C TRP A 18 -19.11 -18.66 -12.43
N ALA A 19 -18.33 -19.63 -11.93
CA ALA A 19 -16.86 -19.58 -12.03
C ALA A 19 -16.20 -20.96 -12.30
N TYR A 20 -16.94 -21.95 -12.82
CA TYR A 20 -16.39 -23.26 -13.19
C TYR A 20 -17.12 -23.88 -14.39
N SER A 21 -16.54 -23.81 -15.59
CA SER A 21 -17.01 -24.59 -16.75
C SER A 21 -15.96 -24.79 -17.86
N TYR A 22 -14.69 -25.12 -17.52
CA TYR A 22 -13.69 -25.60 -18.49
C TYR A 22 -12.67 -26.58 -17.86
N PHE A 23 -13.14 -27.69 -17.28
CA PHE A 23 -12.30 -28.87 -17.06
C PHE A 23 -13.14 -30.16 -17.17
N SER A 24 -12.70 -31.08 -18.04
CA SER A 24 -13.13 -32.49 -18.03
C SER A 24 -12.08 -33.29 -17.26
N PRO A 25 -12.45 -34.28 -16.42
CA PRO A 25 -11.52 -34.88 -15.47
C PRO A 25 -10.56 -35.88 -16.12
N ALA A 26 -9.27 -35.78 -15.78
CA ALA A 26 -8.28 -36.84 -16.00
C ALA A 26 -8.08 -37.64 -14.70
N GLU A 27 -7.80 -38.94 -14.84
CA GLU A 27 -7.72 -39.90 -13.74
C GLU A 27 -6.51 -39.68 -12.80
N PRO A 28 -6.60 -40.11 -11.51
CA PRO A 28 -5.54 -39.89 -10.52
C PRO A 28 -4.36 -40.85 -10.69
N PHE A 29 -3.16 -40.30 -10.92
CA PHE A 29 -1.92 -41.08 -10.95
C PHE A 29 -1.38 -41.35 -9.53
N VAL A 30 -1.12 -42.62 -9.21
CA VAL A 30 -0.64 -43.08 -7.90
C VAL A 30 0.90 -43.16 -7.88
N PRO A 31 1.60 -42.60 -6.88
CA PRO A 31 3.06 -42.71 -6.78
C PRO A 31 3.50 -44.00 -6.07
N PRO A 32 4.45 -44.79 -6.62
CA PRO A 32 5.09 -45.88 -5.89
C PRO A 32 6.32 -45.38 -5.13
N GLY A 33 6.43 -45.78 -3.85
CA GLY A 33 7.60 -45.53 -3.02
C GLY A 33 8.65 -46.65 -3.11
N LEU A 34 9.91 -46.25 -2.92
CA LEU A 34 11.08 -47.00 -2.42
C LEU A 34 10.99 -48.55 -2.37
N ALA A 35 11.78 -49.19 -3.23
CA ALA A 35 12.37 -50.51 -2.96
C ALA A 35 13.86 -50.51 -3.33
N SER A 36 14.67 -51.15 -2.50
CA SER A 36 16.14 -51.15 -2.55
C SER A 36 16.73 -52.29 -3.37
N GLY A 37 17.90 -52.08 -4.00
CA GLY A 37 18.91 -53.14 -4.14
C GLY A 37 19.61 -53.26 -5.48
N LEU A 38 20.94 -53.03 -5.44
CA LEU A 38 21.98 -53.80 -6.15
C LEU A 38 21.78 -54.14 -7.65
N TYR A 39 22.59 -53.54 -8.53
CA TYR A 39 23.78 -54.22 -9.09
C TYR A 39 24.70 -53.21 -9.80
N SER A 40 25.79 -53.66 -10.43
CA SER A 40 27.00 -52.87 -10.67
C SER A 40 27.49 -52.87 -12.12
N ARG A 41 28.40 -51.91 -12.40
CA ARG A 41 29.45 -51.93 -13.44
C ARG A 41 29.07 -51.83 -14.94
N ALA A 42 29.50 -50.68 -15.50
CA ALA A 42 30.58 -50.57 -16.49
C ALA A 42 30.28 -50.56 -18.01
N ASN A 43 31.14 -49.78 -18.68
CA ASN A 43 31.58 -49.81 -20.09
C ASN A 43 30.65 -49.29 -21.21
N ALA A 44 31.17 -48.28 -21.90
CA ALA A 44 30.92 -47.97 -23.32
C ALA A 44 31.76 -48.93 -24.22
N PRO A 45 31.85 -48.76 -25.56
CA PRO A 45 31.09 -47.94 -26.52
C PRO A 45 30.53 -48.80 -27.69
N ILE A 46 30.06 -48.21 -28.80
CA ILE A 46 30.42 -48.58 -30.20
C ILE A 46 29.82 -47.64 -31.26
N ASN A 47 30.63 -47.43 -32.30
CA ASN A 47 30.60 -46.53 -33.47
C ASN A 47 29.45 -46.65 -34.50
N ALA A 48 29.52 -45.68 -35.44
CA ALA A 48 29.27 -45.77 -36.90
C ALA A 48 27.81 -45.61 -37.40
N SER A 49 27.54 -44.91 -38.53
CA SER A 49 28.42 -44.29 -39.54
C SER A 49 27.66 -43.29 -40.45
N GLN A 50 28.37 -42.27 -40.96
CA GLN A 50 28.24 -41.65 -42.32
C GLN A 50 26.89 -40.98 -42.72
N ASP A 51 26.82 -39.97 -43.60
CA ASP A 51 27.79 -39.29 -44.48
C ASP A 51 27.36 -37.82 -44.75
N GLY A 52 28.20 -36.98 -45.38
CA GLY A 52 27.74 -35.79 -46.12
C GLY A 52 28.34 -34.41 -45.78
N MET A 53 29.58 -34.15 -46.17
CA MET A 53 30.17 -32.79 -46.20
C MET A 53 29.65 -31.95 -47.37
N GLN A 54 29.53 -30.63 -47.19
CA GLN A 54 30.40 -29.70 -47.93
C GLN A 54 30.48 -28.31 -47.28
N THR A 55 31.67 -27.73 -47.31
CA THR A 55 32.03 -26.41 -46.76
C THR A 55 32.71 -25.59 -47.86
N THR A 56 32.51 -24.27 -47.85
CA THR A 56 33.54 -23.32 -48.31
C THR A 56 33.48 -22.06 -47.46
N SER A 57 34.65 -21.61 -47.03
CA SER A 57 34.90 -20.34 -46.35
C SER A 57 35.67 -19.41 -47.28
N TRP A 58 35.61 -18.09 -47.05
CA TRP A 58 36.73 -17.20 -47.38
C TRP A 58 36.84 -16.08 -46.35
N LEU A 59 38.07 -15.87 -45.87
CA LEU A 59 38.52 -14.74 -45.06
C LEU A 59 39.27 -13.77 -45.98
N GLY A 60 39.15 -12.47 -45.72
CA GLY A 60 39.93 -11.42 -46.40
C GLY A 60 40.21 -10.28 -45.43
N SER A 61 41.49 -9.95 -45.24
CA SER A 61 41.99 -9.01 -44.24
C SER A 61 42.39 -7.66 -44.84
N ILE A 62 42.12 -6.58 -44.09
CA ILE A 62 42.98 -5.39 -43.85
C ILE A 62 43.69 -4.78 -45.09
N ASP A 63 43.34 -3.53 -45.42
CA ASP A 63 44.34 -2.46 -45.34
C ASP A 63 43.71 -1.06 -45.10
N THR A 64 44.59 -0.11 -44.77
CA THR A 64 44.36 1.26 -44.31
C THR A 64 44.63 2.30 -45.39
N THR A 65 44.03 3.50 -45.31
CA THR A 65 44.69 4.83 -45.47
C THR A 65 43.68 5.99 -45.47
N GLU A 66 44.21 7.20 -45.28
CA GLU A 66 43.51 8.46 -44.99
C GLU A 66 42.95 9.15 -46.26
N ASN A 67 41.90 9.97 -46.14
CA ASN A 67 42.04 11.44 -46.22
C ASN A 67 40.73 12.23 -46.06
N VAL A 68 40.87 13.46 -45.55
CA VAL A 68 39.83 14.50 -45.42
C VAL A 68 39.98 15.49 -46.59
N PRO A 69 38.91 16.20 -46.99
CA PRO A 69 39.06 17.66 -47.07
C PRO A 69 37.88 18.46 -46.47
N VAL A 70 38.24 19.59 -45.89
CA VAL A 70 37.35 20.64 -45.34
C VAL A 70 37.14 21.72 -46.42
N GLY A 71 35.97 22.39 -46.48
CA GLY A 71 35.96 23.72 -47.10
C GLY A 71 34.65 24.48 -47.35
N TRP A 72 34.50 25.60 -46.63
CA TRP A 72 33.96 26.93 -47.04
C TRP A 72 32.49 27.05 -47.54
N LEU A 73 31.59 27.89 -47.01
CA LEU A 73 31.54 29.33 -46.59
C LEU A 73 30.95 30.29 -47.65
N SER A 74 29.80 30.94 -47.34
CA SER A 74 29.38 32.32 -47.71
C SER A 74 27.91 32.55 -47.24
N THR A 75 27.59 33.39 -46.24
CA THR A 75 27.32 34.86 -46.27
C THR A 75 26.07 35.28 -47.08
N GLY A 76 25.14 36.13 -46.61
CA GLY A 76 24.98 36.85 -45.33
C GLY A 76 24.16 38.16 -45.48
N LEU A 77 23.85 38.87 -44.37
CA LEU A 77 23.38 40.29 -44.30
C LEU A 77 21.98 40.59 -44.91
N ALA A 78 21.20 41.67 -44.64
CA ALA A 78 21.06 42.73 -43.60
C ALA A 78 19.77 43.54 -43.97
N SER A 79 19.09 44.40 -43.18
CA SER A 79 19.06 44.82 -41.75
C SER A 79 17.81 45.75 -41.51
N GLU A 80 17.48 46.05 -40.24
CA GLU A 80 16.89 47.28 -39.59
C GLU A 80 16.17 48.43 -40.38
N PRO A 81 15.36 49.36 -39.76
CA PRO A 81 15.31 49.76 -38.33
C PRO A 81 13.92 50.00 -37.66
N PHE A 82 13.96 50.33 -36.36
CA PHE A 82 12.84 50.82 -35.50
C PHE A 82 12.47 52.31 -35.72
N PRO A 83 11.38 52.81 -35.10
CA PRO A 83 11.58 53.69 -33.92
C PRO A 83 10.59 53.52 -32.73
N THR A 84 11.17 53.15 -31.58
CA THR A 84 11.05 53.70 -30.20
C THR A 84 9.78 54.35 -29.59
N SER A 85 9.68 54.08 -28.27
CA SER A 85 9.07 54.86 -27.15
C SER A 85 7.65 54.42 -26.70
N TYR A 86 7.31 54.24 -25.41
CA TYR A 86 7.99 54.50 -24.11
C TYR A 86 7.85 53.28 -23.15
N ALA A 87 8.67 53.24 -22.09
CA ALA A 87 8.61 52.32 -20.94
C ALA A 87 8.90 53.10 -19.64
N PRO A 88 9.01 52.52 -18.42
CA PRO A 88 8.70 51.16 -17.95
C PRO A 88 7.86 51.10 -16.64
N ASP A 89 7.51 49.90 -16.16
CA ASP A 89 7.96 49.43 -14.82
C ASP A 89 7.74 47.92 -14.57
N GLN A 90 8.76 47.16 -14.99
CA GLN A 90 9.33 45.87 -14.52
C GLN A 90 8.46 44.61 -14.22
N PRO A 91 9.00 43.38 -14.48
CA PRO A 91 8.17 42.25 -14.88
C PRO A 91 8.41 40.90 -14.13
N TYR A 92 7.62 39.90 -14.52
CA TYR A 92 7.93 38.47 -14.33
C TYR A 92 9.16 38.04 -15.13
N PRO A 93 9.91 37.00 -14.69
CA PRO A 93 10.80 36.24 -15.56
C PRO A 93 10.10 34.99 -16.15
N SER A 94 10.06 34.91 -17.48
CA SER A 94 9.70 33.73 -18.27
C SER A 94 10.93 32.88 -18.67
N HIS A 95 10.69 31.81 -19.44
CA HIS A 95 11.65 30.84 -20.02
C HIS A 95 12.10 29.74 -19.05
N ALA A 96 11.92 28.44 -19.33
CA ALA A 96 12.15 27.60 -20.53
C ALA A 96 13.59 27.04 -20.62
N SER A 97 13.67 25.78 -21.09
CA SER A 97 14.87 24.93 -21.24
C SER A 97 15.65 24.57 -19.95
N TYR A 98 15.56 23.30 -19.53
CA TYR A 98 16.59 22.60 -18.75
C TYR A 98 16.62 21.11 -19.10
N TRP A 99 17.24 20.81 -20.23
CA TRP A 99 17.99 19.56 -20.42
C TRP A 99 19.49 19.91 -20.39
N SER A 100 20.31 18.95 -19.93
CA SER A 100 21.78 19.02 -19.78
C SER A 100 22.37 19.79 -18.57
N HIS A 101 23.62 19.42 -18.25
CA HIS A 101 24.47 19.67 -17.07
C HIS A 101 24.29 18.69 -15.90
N GLU A 102 25.02 17.57 -15.87
CA GLU A 102 26.46 17.42 -15.55
C GLU A 102 26.78 17.62 -14.06
N LEU A 103 27.29 16.53 -13.46
CA LEU A 103 27.75 16.47 -12.08
C LEU A 103 29.22 16.91 -12.01
N PRO A 104 29.65 17.67 -10.99
CA PRO A 104 31.08 17.88 -10.74
C PRO A 104 31.74 16.56 -10.34
N LEU A 105 32.83 16.23 -11.03
CA LEU A 105 33.72 15.12 -10.69
C LEU A 105 34.40 15.37 -9.34
N PHE A 106 34.46 14.36 -8.49
CA PHE A 106 35.35 14.31 -7.33
C PHE A 106 36.58 13.47 -7.71
N ASP A 107 37.75 14.11 -7.74
CA ASP A 107 39.04 13.47 -7.94
C ASP A 107 39.71 13.20 -6.57
N PRO A 108 40.16 11.98 -6.24
CA PRO A 108 40.78 11.67 -4.96
C PRO A 108 42.31 11.85 -4.97
N LEU A 109 42.89 11.87 -3.76
CA LEU A 109 44.34 11.86 -3.44
C LEU A 109 45.05 13.23 -3.44
N ASN A 110 45.25 13.79 -2.24
CA ASN A 110 46.62 13.94 -1.74
C ASN A 110 46.71 13.97 -0.19
N THR A 111 47.85 13.54 0.33
CA THR A 111 48.16 13.35 1.76
C THR A 111 48.84 14.55 2.40
N GLY A 112 48.59 14.82 3.68
CA GLY A 112 49.32 15.84 4.47
C GLY A 112 49.00 15.78 5.97
N VAL A 113 49.98 16.03 6.84
CA VAL A 113 49.98 15.62 8.27
C VAL A 113 50.42 16.76 9.21
N ILE A 114 49.53 17.17 10.15
CA ILE A 114 49.82 17.76 11.51
C ILE A 114 50.52 19.17 11.53
N PRO A 115 50.51 20.03 12.60
CA PRO A 115 50.04 19.91 14.00
C PRO A 115 49.11 21.01 14.61
N LEU A 116 48.51 20.64 15.75
CA LEU A 116 48.26 21.38 17.02
C LEU A 116 48.15 22.92 17.08
N ALA A 117 47.07 23.38 17.73
CA ALA A 117 47.12 24.49 18.69
C ALA A 117 46.17 24.22 19.88
N GLN A 118 46.66 24.38 21.11
CA GLN A 118 45.90 24.19 22.35
C GLN A 118 45.38 25.54 22.89
N THR A 119 44.18 25.57 23.48
CA THR A 119 43.83 26.51 24.56
C THR A 119 42.95 25.79 25.58
N GLU A 120 43.32 25.84 26.86
CA GLU A 120 42.64 25.15 27.95
C GLU A 120 41.92 26.11 28.92
N ARG A 121 40.66 25.75 29.27
CA ARG A 121 40.02 25.91 30.60
C ARG A 121 39.62 27.34 31.07
N PRO A 122 38.75 27.50 32.10
CA PRO A 122 38.18 26.46 32.99
C PRO A 122 36.65 26.40 33.15
N LEU A 123 36.18 25.16 33.36
CA LEU A 123 35.18 24.71 34.34
C LEU A 123 34.14 25.72 34.89
N SER A 124 32.86 25.47 34.58
CA SER A 124 31.82 25.46 35.63
C SER A 124 31.03 24.15 35.53
N ARG A 125 30.48 23.69 36.65
CA ARG A 125 30.10 22.28 36.89
C ARG A 125 28.59 22.20 37.11
N ALA A 126 27.89 21.53 36.21
CA ALA A 126 26.48 21.18 36.37
C ALA A 126 26.24 19.77 35.84
N ASP A 127 26.15 18.80 36.75
CA ASP A 127 25.87 17.41 36.42
C ASP A 127 24.40 17.25 35.97
N SER A 128 24.18 16.73 34.76
CA SER A 128 22.93 16.07 34.41
C SER A 128 23.20 14.88 33.51
N GLN A 129 23.40 13.71 34.11
CA GLN A 129 23.44 12.44 33.40
C GLN A 129 22.09 12.21 32.69
N SER A 130 22.15 11.82 31.43
CA SER A 130 20.99 11.42 30.64
C SER A 130 20.39 10.13 31.19
N ASN A 131 19.36 10.25 32.04
CA ASN A 131 18.49 9.13 32.39
C ASN A 131 17.67 8.72 31.17
N THR A 132 18.19 7.76 30.40
CA THR A 132 17.38 6.94 29.51
C THR A 132 16.54 5.99 30.36
N SER A 133 15.46 6.49 30.97
CA SER A 133 14.41 5.62 31.48
C SER A 133 13.62 5.09 30.29
N THR A 134 13.76 3.80 30.02
CA THR A 134 12.81 3.05 29.21
C THR A 134 11.42 3.19 29.84
N ALA A 135 10.61 4.09 29.28
CA ALA A 135 9.20 4.20 29.64
C ALA A 135 8.50 2.92 29.18
N LEU A 136 8.25 2.02 30.13
CA LEU A 136 7.49 0.81 29.87
C LEU A 136 6.09 1.21 29.42
N ASP A 137 5.69 0.82 28.22
CA ASP A 137 4.44 1.26 27.61
C ASP A 137 3.24 0.83 28.48
N VAL A 138 2.39 1.80 28.81
CA VAL A 138 1.17 1.60 29.62
C VAL A 138 0.21 0.61 28.94
N HIS A 139 0.30 0.46 27.62
CA HIS A 139 -0.46 -0.54 26.88
C HIS A 139 0.02 -1.99 27.13
N THR A 140 1.33 -2.20 27.30
CA THR A 140 1.89 -3.51 27.65
C THR A 140 1.44 -3.98 29.04
N ILE A 141 1.30 -3.04 29.98
CA ILE A 141 0.80 -3.32 31.34
C ILE A 141 -0.68 -3.74 31.31
N HIS A 142 -1.51 -3.12 30.46
CA HIS A 142 -2.95 -3.44 30.38
C HIS A 142 -3.20 -4.87 29.88
N VAL A 143 -2.52 -5.30 28.81
CA VAL A 143 -2.72 -6.63 28.20
C VAL A 143 -2.23 -7.78 29.10
N HIS A 144 -1.30 -7.53 30.02
CA HIS A 144 -0.79 -8.55 30.95
C HIS A 144 -1.51 -8.60 32.31
N LEU A 145 -2.40 -7.64 32.60
CA LEU A 145 -3.20 -7.62 33.84
C LEU A 145 -4.43 -8.54 33.81
N GLU A 146 -5.02 -8.85 32.65
CA GLU A 146 -6.21 -9.73 32.59
C GLU A 146 -5.91 -11.16 33.05
N LEU A 147 -4.74 -11.71 32.69
CA LEU A 147 -4.28 -13.01 33.21
C LEU A 147 -3.90 -12.94 34.71
N PHE A 148 -3.69 -11.75 35.25
CA PHE A 148 -3.27 -11.53 36.63
C PHE A 148 -4.44 -11.27 37.60
N LEU A 149 -5.69 -11.10 37.14
CA LEU A 149 -6.83 -10.79 38.02
C LEU A 149 -7.66 -12.01 38.42
N ILE A 150 -7.74 -13.04 37.58
CA ILE A 150 -8.59 -14.23 37.83
C ILE A 150 -8.07 -15.10 38.99
N GLN A 151 -6.75 -15.24 39.14
CA GLN A 151 -6.15 -16.01 40.24
C GLN A 151 -6.19 -15.31 41.61
N PRO A 152 -5.77 -14.03 41.79
CA PRO A 152 -5.83 -13.39 43.10
C PRO A 152 -7.25 -13.09 43.57
N TYR A 153 -8.26 -13.03 42.68
CA TYR A 153 -9.67 -12.96 43.09
C TYR A 153 -10.05 -14.10 44.06
N GLN A 154 -9.61 -15.35 43.78
CA GLN A 154 -9.87 -16.47 44.69
C GLN A 154 -9.02 -16.44 45.98
N ILE A 155 -7.87 -15.79 45.95
CA ILE A 155 -6.90 -15.75 47.07
C ILE A 155 -7.22 -14.62 48.06
N ILE A 156 -7.65 -13.45 47.56
CA ILE A 156 -7.88 -12.26 48.38
C ILE A 156 -9.25 -12.31 49.06
N VAL A 157 -10.29 -12.81 48.37
CA VAL A 157 -11.67 -12.88 48.90
C VAL A 157 -11.81 -13.92 50.05
N ARG A 158 -10.91 -14.90 50.16
CA ARG A 158 -10.97 -15.98 51.18
C ARG A 158 -10.13 -15.76 52.46
N GLY A 159 -9.55 -14.57 52.62
CA GLY A 159 -9.14 -14.06 53.94
C GLY A 159 -7.71 -14.39 54.39
N LYS A 160 -7.01 -13.32 54.81
CA LYS A 160 -5.63 -13.27 55.36
C LYS A 160 -4.51 -13.60 54.36
N PHE A 161 -4.13 -12.55 53.64
CA PHE A 161 -2.82 -12.44 52.97
C PHE A 161 -1.69 -12.73 53.97
N ASN A 162 -0.90 -13.78 53.74
CA ASN A 162 0.15 -14.21 54.65
C ASN A 162 1.49 -14.45 53.91
N ARG A 163 2.56 -14.70 54.67
CA ARG A 163 3.93 -14.88 54.13
C ARG A 163 4.04 -16.08 53.17
N GLN A 164 3.14 -17.06 53.26
CA GLN A 164 3.07 -18.25 52.41
C GLN A 164 2.44 -17.92 51.04
N THR A 165 1.36 -17.12 51.04
CA THR A 165 0.76 -16.53 49.82
C THR A 165 1.79 -15.71 49.04
N TRP A 166 2.59 -14.92 49.76
CA TRP A 166 3.63 -14.10 49.16
C TRP A 166 4.74 -14.96 48.51
N ASN A 167 5.22 -16.01 49.19
CA ASN A 167 6.20 -16.93 48.60
C ASN A 167 5.69 -17.63 47.32
N GLN A 168 4.37 -17.93 47.21
CA GLN A 168 3.78 -18.52 46.01
C GLN A 168 3.75 -17.55 44.80
N ILE A 169 3.41 -16.27 45.02
CA ILE A 169 3.44 -15.25 43.97
C ILE A 169 4.89 -15.05 43.49
N ARG A 170 5.86 -14.98 44.42
CA ARG A 170 7.29 -14.90 44.08
C ARG A 170 7.76 -16.10 43.25
N SER A 171 7.36 -17.33 43.59
CA SER A 171 7.77 -18.51 42.81
C SER A 171 7.21 -18.51 41.38
N VAL A 172 5.96 -18.10 41.18
CA VAL A 172 5.34 -18.04 39.83
C VAL A 172 6.01 -16.98 38.94
N ILE A 173 6.41 -15.84 39.52
CA ILE A 173 7.12 -14.78 38.79
C ILE A 173 8.53 -15.25 38.41
N LEU A 174 9.31 -15.78 39.36
CA LEU A 174 10.66 -16.28 39.09
C LEU A 174 10.68 -17.45 38.08
N GLN A 175 9.69 -18.35 38.14
CA GLN A 175 9.56 -19.48 37.21
C GLN A 175 9.26 -19.04 35.76
N LYS A 176 8.73 -17.83 35.56
CA LYS A 176 8.30 -17.34 34.24
C LYS A 176 9.22 -16.24 33.65
N TRP A 177 10.03 -15.58 34.47
CA TRP A 177 10.96 -14.49 34.07
C TRP A 177 12.45 -14.79 34.35
N GLY A 178 12.77 -15.95 34.94
CA GLY A 178 14.07 -16.60 34.76
C GLY A 178 15.24 -16.14 35.62
N THR A 179 15.31 -14.90 36.13
CA THR A 179 16.37 -14.51 37.09
C THR A 179 15.92 -13.57 38.22
N GLU A 180 16.54 -13.74 39.38
CA GLU A 180 16.26 -12.98 40.61
C GLU A 180 16.71 -11.50 40.53
N LYS A 181 17.59 -11.17 39.57
CA LYS A 181 18.16 -9.83 39.34
C LYS A 181 17.18 -8.80 38.77
N GLU A 182 16.17 -9.23 38.02
CA GLU A 182 15.17 -8.32 37.45
C GLU A 182 14.16 -7.85 38.50
N TRP A 183 13.91 -8.70 39.53
CA TRP A 183 13.01 -8.40 40.62
C TRP A 183 13.49 -7.24 41.51
N GLU A 184 14.80 -7.12 41.74
CA GLU A 184 15.39 -6.03 42.54
C GLU A 184 15.34 -4.65 41.85
N ASN A 185 15.11 -4.61 40.53
CA ASN A 185 15.02 -3.34 39.78
C ASN A 185 13.65 -2.65 39.87
N ILE A 186 12.63 -3.30 40.43
CA ILE A 186 11.32 -2.67 40.68
C ILE A 186 11.44 -1.75 41.91
N LYS A 187 11.76 -0.47 41.66
CA LYS A 187 11.92 0.54 42.72
C LYS A 187 10.61 0.74 43.49
N ALA A 188 10.71 0.88 44.82
CA ALA A 188 9.56 0.96 45.73
C ALA A 188 8.50 2.02 45.35
N ASN A 189 8.91 3.14 44.75
CA ASN A 189 8.01 4.20 44.27
C ASN A 189 7.00 3.74 43.20
N ASP A 190 7.35 2.77 42.35
CA ASP A 190 6.45 2.35 41.28
C ASP A 190 5.46 1.29 41.77
N LEU A 191 5.85 0.47 42.75
CA LEU A 191 4.92 -0.35 43.53
C LEU A 191 3.92 0.52 44.30
N GLU A 192 4.36 1.59 44.96
CA GLU A 192 3.47 2.47 45.73
C GLU A 192 2.44 3.20 44.84
N LYS A 193 2.81 3.56 43.60
CA LYS A 193 1.85 4.07 42.60
C LYS A 193 0.83 3.01 42.19
N ILE A 194 1.26 1.77 41.91
CA ILE A 194 0.36 0.66 41.58
C ILE A 194 -0.60 0.38 42.74
N PHE A 195 -0.11 0.37 43.98
CA PHE A 195 -0.93 0.24 45.18
C PHE A 195 -1.90 1.41 45.38
N THR A 196 -1.50 2.64 45.05
CA THR A 196 -2.38 3.82 45.12
C THR A 196 -3.50 3.75 44.09
N ILE A 197 -3.21 3.33 42.86
CA ILE A 197 -4.22 3.13 41.81
C ILE A 197 -5.20 2.04 42.25
N LEU A 198 -4.70 0.87 42.68
CA LEU A 198 -5.56 -0.21 43.17
C LEU A 198 -6.43 0.24 44.36
N ARG A 199 -5.84 0.89 45.37
CA ARG A 199 -6.58 1.39 46.54
C ARG A 199 -7.69 2.37 46.14
N ASN A 200 -7.43 3.29 45.22
CA ASN A 200 -8.43 4.26 44.77
C ASN A 200 -9.55 3.58 43.97
N THR A 201 -9.25 2.58 43.13
CA THR A 201 -10.26 1.79 42.43
C THR A 201 -11.16 1.00 43.40
N TYR A 202 -10.59 0.41 44.47
CA TYR A 202 -11.37 -0.30 45.49
C TYR A 202 -12.19 0.64 46.40
N CYS A 203 -11.68 1.83 46.75
CA CYS A 203 -12.46 2.81 47.50
C CYS A 203 -13.72 3.29 46.77
N ILE A 204 -13.73 3.29 45.43
CA ILE A 204 -14.93 3.59 44.62
C ILE A 204 -15.97 2.47 44.77
N ILE A 205 -15.54 1.21 44.86
CA ILE A 205 -16.43 0.06 45.03
C ILE A 205 -17.08 0.07 46.42
N ASP A 206 -16.31 0.33 47.49
CA ASP A 206 -16.83 0.47 48.86
C ASP A 206 -17.80 1.66 49.02
N TYR A 207 -17.64 2.73 48.22
CA TYR A 207 -18.54 3.89 48.24
C TYR A 207 -19.87 3.62 47.50
N ILE A 208 -19.86 2.72 46.51
CA ILE A 208 -21.06 2.29 45.77
C ILE A 208 -21.81 1.18 46.53
N PHE A 209 -21.10 0.33 47.28
CA PHE A 209 -21.68 -0.77 48.06
C PHE A 209 -21.27 -0.72 49.56
N PRO A 210 -21.90 0.16 50.37
CA PRO A 210 -21.62 0.22 51.80
C PRO A 210 -22.06 -1.08 52.51
N PRO A 211 -21.24 -1.66 53.41
CA PRO A 211 -21.56 -2.92 54.07
C PRO A 211 -22.71 -2.75 55.08
N ARG A 212 -23.88 -3.28 54.74
CA ARG A 212 -25.00 -3.40 55.71
C ARG A 212 -24.67 -4.43 56.79
N LYS A 213 -25.02 -4.12 58.05
CA LYS A 213 -24.88 -5.06 59.16
C LYS A 213 -25.91 -6.19 59.01
N ALA A 214 -25.52 -7.40 59.40
CA ALA A 214 -26.34 -8.62 59.25
C ALA A 214 -27.57 -8.71 60.19
N THR A 215 -27.95 -7.61 60.86
CA THR A 215 -29.08 -7.55 61.81
C THR A 215 -30.40 -7.14 61.18
N ASP A 216 -30.39 -6.61 59.96
CA ASP A 216 -31.55 -5.93 59.35
C ASP A 216 -32.16 -6.71 58.17
N LEU A 217 -31.88 -8.01 58.06
CA LEU A 217 -32.41 -8.89 57.01
C LEU A 217 -33.57 -9.76 57.54
N PRO A 218 -34.69 -9.90 56.77
CA PRO A 218 -35.81 -10.73 57.19
C PRO A 218 -35.45 -12.23 57.23
N PRO A 219 -36.17 -13.06 58.03
CA PRO A 219 -35.74 -14.43 58.34
C PRO A 219 -35.54 -15.37 57.13
N SER A 220 -36.17 -15.08 55.99
CA SER A 220 -36.05 -15.85 54.75
C SER A 220 -34.66 -15.76 54.09
N TRP A 221 -33.82 -14.79 54.46
CA TRP A 221 -32.49 -14.60 53.84
C TRP A 221 -31.34 -15.26 54.62
N VAL A 222 -31.58 -15.74 55.85
CA VAL A 222 -30.53 -16.31 56.70
C VAL A 222 -30.02 -17.67 56.19
N CYS A 223 -30.87 -18.45 55.51
CA CYS A 223 -30.48 -19.78 54.99
C CYS A 223 -29.41 -19.73 53.90
N SER A 224 -29.42 -18.72 53.02
CA SER A 224 -28.48 -18.65 51.88
C SER A 224 -27.05 -18.30 52.32
N ALA A 225 -26.90 -17.53 53.41
CA ALA A 225 -25.58 -17.16 53.95
C ALA A 225 -24.83 -18.37 54.56
N CYS A 226 -25.54 -19.35 55.11
CA CYS A 226 -24.95 -20.53 55.72
C CYS A 226 -24.27 -21.49 54.73
N VAL A 227 -24.66 -21.47 53.44
CA VAL A 227 -24.09 -22.36 52.40
C VAL A 227 -22.66 -21.94 52.02
N LEU A 228 -22.32 -20.65 52.16
CA LEU A 228 -21.03 -20.10 51.70
C LEU A 228 -19.88 -20.19 52.71
N ASN A 229 -20.14 -20.53 53.99
CA ASN A 229 -19.06 -20.69 54.97
C ASN A 229 -19.40 -21.70 56.10
N PRO A 230 -19.16 -23.01 55.90
CA PRO A 230 -19.45 -24.04 56.90
C PRO A 230 -18.64 -23.92 58.21
N SER A 231 -17.57 -23.12 58.22
CA SER A 231 -16.62 -23.04 59.34
C SER A 231 -16.98 -22.02 60.42
N SER A 232 -17.99 -21.17 60.20
CA SER A 232 -18.40 -20.13 61.16
C SER A 232 -19.47 -20.54 62.17
N CYS A 233 -20.17 -21.68 61.99
CA CYS A 233 -21.24 -22.14 62.89
C CYS A 233 -20.80 -23.20 63.94
N LEU A 234 -19.50 -23.45 64.10
CA LEU A 234 -18.96 -24.41 65.08
C LEU A 234 -18.09 -23.74 66.14
N ARG A 235 -18.70 -22.82 66.91
CA ARG A 235 -18.16 -22.46 68.23
C ARG A 235 -19.24 -21.92 69.17
N GLY A 236 -19.72 -22.79 70.06
CA GLY A 236 -20.49 -22.43 71.25
C GLY A 236 -22.01 -22.57 71.15
N THR A 237 -22.53 -23.79 71.35
CA THR A 237 -23.68 -24.09 72.24
C THR A 237 -23.84 -25.61 72.37
N ASN A 238 -24.07 -26.10 73.59
CA ASN A 238 -24.44 -27.50 73.83
C ASN A 238 -25.92 -27.71 73.51
N LEU A 239 -26.25 -28.43 72.44
CA LEU A 239 -27.59 -28.94 72.16
C LEU A 239 -27.52 -30.40 71.66
N PRO A 240 -28.52 -31.25 72.00
CA PRO A 240 -28.48 -32.67 71.68
C PRO A 240 -28.72 -32.93 70.19
N ARG A 241 -28.10 -34.00 69.67
CA ARG A 241 -28.26 -34.45 68.27
C ARG A 241 -29.70 -34.93 68.01
N PRO A 242 -30.40 -34.43 66.97
CA PRO A 242 -31.49 -35.15 66.33
C PRO A 242 -30.97 -36.11 65.25
N ASN A 243 -31.83 -37.03 64.82
CA ASN A 243 -31.49 -38.19 63.98
C ASN A 243 -31.03 -37.85 62.55
N ARG A 244 -30.29 -38.79 61.96
CA ARG A 244 -30.10 -38.88 60.50
C ARG A 244 -31.43 -39.13 59.80
N SER A 245 -31.79 -38.29 58.83
CA SER A 245 -32.54 -38.71 57.65
C SER A 245 -31.65 -38.50 56.41
N PRO A 246 -31.36 -39.54 55.61
CA PRO A 246 -30.88 -39.33 54.26
C PRO A 246 -32.03 -38.78 53.39
N ASN A 247 -31.69 -38.15 52.27
CA ASN A 247 -32.62 -37.59 51.27
C ASN A 247 -33.29 -36.26 51.69
N ALA A 248 -32.49 -35.18 51.67
CA ALA A 248 -32.99 -33.88 51.28
C ALA A 248 -32.38 -33.56 49.90
N GLU A 249 -33.11 -33.88 48.83
CA GLU A 249 -32.75 -33.42 47.49
C GLU A 249 -32.85 -31.89 47.47
N PHE A 250 -31.77 -31.22 47.04
CA PHE A 250 -31.81 -29.78 46.81
C PHE A 250 -32.72 -29.52 45.61
N GLY A 251 -33.96 -29.11 45.87
CA GLY A 251 -34.95 -28.87 44.83
C GLY A 251 -34.49 -27.78 43.84
N PRO A 252 -34.88 -27.88 42.55
CA PRO A 252 -34.33 -27.06 41.47
C PRO A 252 -34.54 -25.55 41.67
N ALA A 253 -35.55 -25.14 42.44
CA ALA A 253 -35.95 -23.74 42.64
C ALA A 253 -34.80 -22.78 43.05
N ASN A 254 -33.82 -23.26 43.83
CA ASN A 254 -32.76 -22.41 44.37
C ASN A 254 -31.68 -22.05 43.32
N GLN A 255 -31.56 -22.85 42.26
CA GLN A 255 -30.61 -22.62 41.18
C GLN A 255 -31.11 -21.51 40.24
N TRP A 256 -32.38 -21.58 39.83
CA TRP A 256 -33.06 -20.52 39.06
C TRP A 256 -32.96 -19.15 39.75
N THR A 257 -33.08 -19.07 41.08
CA THR A 257 -32.98 -17.79 41.79
C THR A 257 -31.58 -17.18 41.76
N LEU A 258 -30.51 -17.98 41.68
CA LEU A 258 -29.15 -17.45 41.57
C LEU A 258 -28.83 -17.03 40.12
N GLU A 259 -29.31 -17.80 39.14
CA GLU A 259 -29.20 -17.46 37.72
C GLU A 259 -29.91 -16.13 37.41
N LEU A 260 -31.17 -15.97 37.83
CA LEU A 260 -31.93 -14.72 37.65
C LEU A 260 -31.28 -13.50 38.33
N VAL A 261 -30.65 -13.68 39.50
CA VAL A 261 -29.94 -12.58 40.19
C VAL A 261 -28.64 -12.21 39.47
N MET A 262 -27.91 -13.20 38.94
CA MET A 262 -26.72 -12.91 38.12
C MET A 262 -27.10 -12.23 36.79
N GLU A 263 -28.15 -12.69 36.11
CA GLU A 263 -28.68 -12.05 34.90
C GLU A 263 -29.07 -10.59 35.15
N PHE A 264 -29.73 -10.31 36.28
CA PHE A 264 -30.11 -8.95 36.66
C PHE A 264 -28.89 -8.03 36.87
N PHE A 265 -27.87 -8.47 37.62
CA PHE A 265 -26.63 -7.68 37.79
C PHE A 265 -25.84 -7.50 36.49
N ILE A 266 -25.83 -8.51 35.61
CA ILE A 266 -25.23 -8.38 34.27
C ILE A 266 -26.00 -7.34 33.45
N PHE A 267 -27.33 -7.35 33.49
CA PHE A 267 -28.17 -6.38 32.78
C PHE A 267 -27.97 -4.94 33.30
N GLU A 268 -27.97 -4.73 34.62
CA GLU A 268 -27.67 -3.41 35.22
C GLU A 268 -26.25 -2.93 34.87
N GLY A 269 -25.27 -3.83 34.90
CA GLY A 269 -23.89 -3.51 34.52
C GLY A 269 -23.74 -3.11 33.06
N LEU A 270 -24.36 -3.87 32.14
CA LEU A 270 -24.39 -3.56 30.71
C LEU A 270 -25.15 -2.27 30.42
N PHE A 271 -26.26 -2.01 31.12
CA PHE A 271 -27.02 -0.77 30.99
C PHE A 271 -26.21 0.45 31.47
N CYS A 272 -25.56 0.35 32.63
CA CYS A 272 -24.65 1.40 33.13
C CYS A 272 -23.50 1.66 32.15
N ALA A 273 -22.87 0.62 31.61
CA ALA A 273 -21.81 0.75 30.60
C ALA A 273 -22.32 1.40 29.31
N PHE A 274 -23.52 1.05 28.85
CA PHE A 274 -24.15 1.66 27.67
C PHE A 274 -24.48 3.15 27.89
N VAL A 275 -25.00 3.52 29.06
CA VAL A 275 -25.31 4.92 29.41
C VAL A 275 -24.03 5.75 29.51
N LEU A 276 -23.01 5.27 30.23
CA LEU A 276 -21.71 5.95 30.34
C LEU A 276 -21.01 6.08 28.98
N GLY A 277 -21.04 5.02 28.17
CA GLY A 277 -20.53 5.04 26.80
C GLY A 277 -21.26 6.06 25.92
N SER A 278 -22.59 6.14 26.01
CA SER A 278 -23.40 7.10 25.26
C SER A 278 -23.11 8.56 25.67
N ILE A 279 -22.96 8.82 26.98
CA ILE A 279 -22.55 10.14 27.50
C ILE A 279 -21.16 10.50 27.00
N TRP A 280 -20.19 9.57 27.06
CA TRP A 280 -18.84 9.79 26.56
C TRP A 280 -18.81 10.08 25.05
N ILE A 281 -19.57 9.33 24.24
CA ILE A 281 -19.71 9.58 22.79
C ILE A 281 -20.31 10.96 22.53
N ALA A 282 -21.32 11.38 23.30
CA ALA A 282 -21.94 12.70 23.16
C ALA A 282 -20.98 13.85 23.52
N ILE A 283 -20.23 13.73 24.63
CA ILE A 283 -19.19 14.69 25.03
C ILE A 283 -18.10 14.77 23.94
N LEU A 284 -17.64 13.61 23.44
CA LEU A 284 -16.64 13.54 22.39
C LEU A 284 -17.13 14.15 21.07
N ALA A 285 -18.40 13.95 20.72
CA ALA A 285 -19.03 14.57 19.56
C ALA A 285 -19.07 16.10 19.68
N PHE A 286 -19.54 16.60 20.83
CA PHE A 286 -19.61 18.02 21.12
C PHE A 286 -18.22 18.68 21.07
N TYR A 287 -17.21 18.08 21.71
CA TYR A 287 -15.83 18.53 21.63
C TYR A 287 -15.31 18.53 20.17
N ARG A 288 -15.50 17.44 19.43
CA ARG A 288 -14.99 17.30 18.05
C ARG A 288 -15.63 18.27 17.04
N LEU A 289 -16.89 18.63 17.26
CA LEU A 289 -17.64 19.55 16.41
C LEU A 289 -17.37 21.03 16.72
N PHE A 290 -17.22 21.41 18.00
CA PHE A 290 -17.16 22.82 18.40
C PHE A 290 -15.79 23.29 18.94
N PHE A 291 -15.03 22.43 19.62
CA PHE A 291 -13.80 22.82 20.34
C PHE A 291 -12.52 22.22 19.77
N HIS A 292 -12.62 21.27 18.84
CA HIS A 292 -11.45 20.70 18.17
C HIS A 292 -10.64 21.79 17.45
N PRO A 293 -9.30 21.73 17.41
CA PRO A 293 -8.47 22.67 16.64
C PRO A 293 -8.84 22.77 15.14
N LEU A 294 -9.50 21.73 14.61
CA LEU A 294 -9.99 21.67 13.23
C LEU A 294 -11.48 22.01 13.07
N ALA A 295 -12.20 22.43 14.13
CA ALA A 295 -13.63 22.77 14.06
C ALA A 295 -13.94 23.94 13.10
N LYS A 296 -12.96 24.82 12.86
CA LYS A 296 -13.04 25.92 11.90
C LYS A 296 -13.02 25.50 10.42
N TYR A 297 -12.57 24.29 10.10
CA TYR A 297 -12.47 23.83 8.70
C TYR A 297 -13.80 23.19 8.27
N PRO A 298 -14.32 23.51 7.06
CA PRO A 298 -15.58 22.98 6.58
C PRO A 298 -15.48 21.49 6.27
N GLY A 299 -16.63 20.81 6.22
CA GLY A 299 -16.70 19.39 5.86
C GLY A 299 -17.99 18.71 6.36
N PRO A 300 -18.15 17.40 6.13
CA PRO A 300 -19.31 16.65 6.60
C PRO A 300 -19.30 16.56 8.13
N LYS A 301 -20.44 16.82 8.79
CA LYS A 301 -20.54 16.71 10.25
C LYS A 301 -20.17 15.32 10.77
N LEU A 302 -20.51 14.26 10.01
CA LEU A 302 -20.13 12.87 10.32
C LEU A 302 -18.61 12.65 10.28
N ALA A 303 -17.88 13.31 9.37
CA ALA A 303 -16.43 13.27 9.26
C ALA A 303 -15.74 14.06 10.39
N ALA A 304 -16.29 15.23 10.75
CA ALA A 304 -15.82 16.00 11.89
C ALA A 304 -15.98 15.23 13.21
N TRP A 305 -17.08 14.49 13.38
CA TRP A 305 -17.37 13.68 14.57
C TRP A 305 -16.58 12.36 14.63
N SER A 306 -16.54 11.59 13.54
CA SER A 306 -16.11 10.19 13.54
C SER A 306 -15.36 9.77 12.28
N GLN A 307 -14.67 8.63 12.35
CA GLN A 307 -14.04 7.99 11.18
C GLN A 307 -15.06 7.38 10.21
N LEU A 308 -16.34 7.29 10.58
CA LEU A 308 -17.37 6.56 9.82
C LEU A 308 -17.63 7.15 8.43
N TRP A 309 -17.54 8.48 8.27
CA TRP A 309 -17.67 9.09 6.94
C TRP A 309 -16.54 8.66 6.01
N PHE A 310 -15.28 8.73 6.46
CA PHE A 310 -14.13 8.28 5.66
C PHE A 310 -14.27 6.80 5.33
N ILE A 311 -14.60 5.96 6.32
CA ILE A 311 -14.76 4.53 6.12
C ILE A 311 -15.82 4.26 5.06
N ASN A 312 -17.01 4.86 5.18
CA ASN A 312 -18.08 4.71 4.19
C ASN A 312 -17.66 5.17 2.78
N ALA A 313 -17.02 6.34 2.65
CA ALA A 313 -16.55 6.85 1.38
C ALA A 313 -15.44 5.98 0.76
N TRP A 314 -14.55 5.43 1.58
CA TRP A 314 -13.47 4.54 1.15
C TRP A 314 -14.01 3.15 0.77
N THR A 315 -14.98 2.62 1.52
CA THR A 315 -15.57 1.30 1.26
C THR A 315 -16.70 1.32 0.21
N SER A 316 -17.18 2.49 -0.25
CA SER A 316 -18.12 2.55 -1.37
C SER A 316 -17.50 2.15 -2.71
N GLY A 317 -16.18 2.30 -2.85
CA GLY A 317 -15.49 2.18 -4.13
C GLY A 317 -15.57 3.44 -5.01
N THR A 318 -16.22 4.52 -4.55
CA THR A 318 -16.37 5.78 -5.28
C THR A 318 -15.61 6.95 -4.61
N TYR A 319 -14.66 6.66 -3.72
CA TYR A 319 -13.92 7.65 -2.93
C TYR A 319 -13.43 8.87 -3.73
N PRO A 320 -12.78 8.75 -4.91
CA PRO A 320 -12.31 9.92 -5.66
C PRO A 320 -13.44 10.85 -6.13
N LEU A 321 -14.58 10.27 -6.53
CA LEU A 321 -15.78 11.01 -6.93
C LEU A 321 -16.46 11.69 -5.72
N GLU A 322 -16.49 11.01 -4.57
CA GLU A 322 -16.98 11.61 -3.31
C GLU A 322 -16.10 12.77 -2.87
N MET A 323 -14.77 12.65 -3.01
CA MET A 323 -13.82 13.74 -2.75
C MET A 323 -14.01 14.93 -3.70
N GLN A 324 -14.29 14.69 -4.99
CA GLN A 324 -14.60 15.74 -5.97
C GLN A 324 -15.88 16.50 -5.59
N LYS A 325 -16.98 15.79 -5.32
CA LYS A 325 -18.23 16.38 -4.80
C LYS A 325 -17.99 17.19 -3.53
N LEU A 326 -17.13 16.69 -2.65
CA LEU A 326 -16.83 17.30 -1.36
C LEU A 326 -16.07 18.62 -1.49
N HIS A 327 -14.99 18.63 -2.27
CA HIS A 327 -14.21 19.84 -2.53
C HIS A 327 -14.99 20.88 -3.35
N ASN A 328 -15.82 20.45 -4.31
CA ASN A 328 -16.71 21.35 -5.04
C ASN A 328 -17.75 22.02 -4.12
N LYS A 329 -18.14 21.37 -3.02
CA LYS A 329 -19.08 21.92 -2.04
C LYS A 329 -18.44 22.79 -0.95
N TYR A 330 -17.26 22.42 -0.47
CA TYR A 330 -16.64 23.02 0.72
C TYR A 330 -15.37 23.85 0.44
N GLY A 331 -14.87 23.83 -0.80
CA GLY A 331 -13.72 24.61 -1.23
C GLY A 331 -12.38 23.86 -1.07
N ASP A 332 -11.31 24.65 -0.92
CA ASP A 332 -9.95 24.15 -1.14
C ASP A 332 -9.36 23.35 0.02
N VAL A 333 -9.89 23.52 1.24
CA VAL A 333 -9.47 22.80 2.45
C VAL A 333 -10.68 22.20 3.14
N VAL A 334 -10.72 20.88 3.28
CA VAL A 334 -11.90 20.16 3.83
C VAL A 334 -11.51 19.15 4.89
N ARG A 335 -12.25 19.13 6.00
CA ARG A 335 -12.11 18.14 7.09
C ARG A 335 -12.80 16.82 6.72
N VAL A 336 -11.98 15.80 6.44
CA VAL A 336 -12.41 14.48 5.93
C VAL A 336 -12.45 13.39 7.00
N ALA A 337 -11.88 13.65 8.18
CA ALA A 337 -12.00 12.83 9.39
C ALA A 337 -11.68 13.69 10.62
N PRO A 338 -11.85 13.20 11.86
CA PRO A 338 -11.80 14.06 13.05
C PRO A 338 -10.51 14.87 13.19
N ASN A 339 -9.36 14.31 12.77
CA ASN A 339 -8.05 14.95 12.80
C ASN A 339 -7.39 15.01 11.41
N GLU A 340 -8.18 15.12 10.33
CA GLU A 340 -7.66 15.01 8.95
C GLU A 340 -8.21 16.08 8.01
N LEU A 341 -7.33 16.67 7.22
CA LEU A 341 -7.64 17.69 6.20
C LEU A 341 -7.20 17.22 4.81
N SER A 342 -8.09 17.37 3.83
CA SER A 342 -7.77 17.28 2.41
C SER A 342 -7.63 18.68 1.81
N PHE A 343 -6.68 18.83 0.90
CA PHE A 343 -6.40 20.03 0.11
C PHE A 343 -6.55 19.72 -1.38
N ARG A 344 -6.71 20.74 -2.24
CA ARG A 344 -6.74 20.55 -3.71
C ARG A 344 -5.97 21.61 -4.51
N THR A 345 -4.88 22.14 -3.96
CA THR A 345 -4.08 23.21 -4.58
C THR A 345 -2.66 22.75 -4.93
N PRO A 346 -2.04 23.27 -6.01
CA PRO A 346 -0.64 23.02 -6.32
C PRO A 346 0.32 23.48 -5.21
N THR A 347 -0.01 24.57 -4.51
CA THR A 347 0.79 25.12 -3.40
C THR A 347 0.76 24.19 -2.17
N ALA A 348 -0.38 23.59 -1.82
CA ALA A 348 -0.43 22.55 -0.80
C ALA A 348 0.36 21.30 -1.24
N HIS A 349 0.28 20.91 -2.52
CA HIS A 349 1.00 19.73 -3.03
C HIS A 349 2.51 19.92 -2.86
N LYS A 350 3.01 21.07 -3.30
CA LYS A 350 4.41 21.48 -3.12
C LYS A 350 4.80 21.47 -1.63
N THR A 351 3.97 22.07 -0.77
CA THR A 351 4.28 22.20 0.67
C THR A 351 4.32 20.85 1.40
N ILE A 352 3.44 19.91 1.05
CA ILE A 352 3.29 18.62 1.75
C ILE A 352 4.26 17.56 1.21
N TYR A 353 4.59 17.55 -0.09
CA TYR A 353 5.31 16.45 -0.74
C TYR A 353 6.75 16.76 -1.19
N ASP A 354 7.09 18.02 -1.48
CA ASP A 354 8.45 18.36 -1.90
C ASP A 354 9.47 18.17 -0.76
N ARG A 355 10.76 18.30 -1.12
CA ARG A 355 11.84 18.27 -0.15
C ARG A 355 11.69 19.44 0.84
N ALA A 356 11.62 19.11 2.13
CA ALA A 356 11.56 20.10 3.19
C ALA A 356 12.72 21.13 3.05
N VAL A 357 12.37 22.41 3.17
CA VAL A 357 13.35 23.51 3.20
C VAL A 357 14.27 23.33 4.40
N ARG A 358 15.55 23.68 4.25
CA ARG A 358 16.56 23.59 5.32
C ARG A 358 16.03 24.15 6.64
N ASN A 359 16.19 23.39 7.72
CA ASN A 359 15.72 23.69 9.08
C ASN A 359 14.19 23.71 9.30
N LYS A 360 13.36 23.25 8.35
CA LYS A 360 11.94 22.97 8.60
C LYS A 360 11.70 21.46 8.81
N PRO A 361 10.82 21.06 9.74
CA PRO A 361 10.49 19.65 9.96
C PRO A 361 9.73 19.07 8.76
N GLN A 362 9.93 17.78 8.49
CA GLN A 362 9.35 17.09 7.33
C GLN A 362 7.95 16.53 7.63
N PHE A 363 7.07 16.58 6.62
CA PHE A 363 5.80 15.85 6.59
C PHE A 363 6.05 14.33 6.49
N LEU A 364 5.88 13.62 7.61
CA LEU A 364 6.08 12.16 7.67
C LEU A 364 4.88 11.39 7.11
N LYS A 365 5.05 10.12 6.73
CA LYS A 365 3.92 9.25 6.33
C LYS A 365 2.98 8.99 7.51
N SER A 366 1.66 9.01 7.26
CA SER A 366 0.60 8.69 8.24
C SER A 366 0.79 7.30 8.87
N ASP A 367 0.67 7.20 10.19
CA ASP A 367 0.60 5.97 10.98
C ASP A 367 -0.77 5.28 10.95
N ILE A 368 -1.77 5.90 10.33
CA ILE A 368 -3.06 5.24 10.05
C ILE A 368 -2.97 4.51 8.70
N PHE A 369 -2.47 5.20 7.66
CA PHE A 369 -2.45 4.69 6.28
C PHE A 369 -1.23 3.80 5.97
N TYR A 370 -0.06 4.14 6.50
CA TYR A 370 1.20 3.41 6.21
C TYR A 370 1.66 2.49 7.35
N ASN A 371 0.74 2.10 8.24
CA ASN A 371 1.03 1.16 9.33
C ASN A 371 0.66 -0.27 8.93
N THR A 372 1.68 -1.09 8.77
CA THR A 372 1.60 -2.49 8.35
C THR A 372 1.49 -3.48 9.52
N ARG A 373 1.45 -2.97 10.77
CA ARG A 373 1.40 -3.73 12.04
C ARG A 373 2.61 -4.69 12.24
N PRO A 374 2.78 -5.32 13.42
CA PRO A 374 3.96 -6.16 13.70
C PRO A 374 4.11 -7.42 12.83
N SER A 375 3.15 -7.73 11.95
CA SER A 375 3.19 -8.88 11.05
C SER A 375 4.13 -8.73 9.86
N THR A 376 4.59 -7.53 9.52
CA THR A 376 5.57 -7.29 8.45
C THR A 376 6.89 -6.75 9.02
N THR A 377 7.74 -7.65 9.49
CA THR A 377 9.16 -7.35 9.71
C THR A 377 9.83 -7.06 8.35
N PRO A 378 10.87 -6.20 8.31
CA PRO A 378 10.76 -4.74 8.34
C PRO A 378 10.02 -4.13 7.12
N PRO A 379 9.46 -2.91 7.22
CA PRO A 379 8.61 -2.32 6.17
C PRO A 379 9.38 -2.01 4.88
N ASN A 380 8.76 -2.32 3.73
CA ASN A 380 9.28 -1.99 2.40
C ASN A 380 9.23 -0.48 2.09
N ILE A 381 9.76 -0.08 0.92
CA ILE A 381 9.98 1.33 0.56
C ILE A 381 8.70 2.18 0.52
N VAL A 382 7.55 1.55 0.23
CA VAL A 382 6.23 2.21 0.18
C VAL A 382 5.66 2.43 1.57
N PHE A 383 5.96 1.56 2.55
CA PHE A 383 5.42 1.68 3.91
C PHE A 383 6.38 2.29 4.92
N THR A 384 7.70 2.22 4.73
CA THR A 384 8.67 2.81 5.66
C THR A 384 8.44 4.32 5.86
N ARG A 385 8.22 4.70 7.12
CA ARG A 385 7.85 6.07 7.53
C ARG A 385 9.07 6.94 7.82
N ASP A 386 10.14 6.33 8.30
CA ASP A 386 11.42 6.97 8.60
C ASP A 386 12.06 7.55 7.32
N PRO A 387 12.49 8.82 7.29
CA PRO A 387 13.13 9.43 6.11
C PRO A 387 14.54 8.91 5.78
N ASP A 388 15.30 8.45 6.77
CA ASP A 388 16.66 7.94 6.62
C ASP A 388 16.66 6.48 6.20
N ASP A 389 15.81 5.64 6.82
CA ASP A 389 15.59 4.26 6.36
C ASP A 389 15.05 4.22 4.92
N HIS A 390 14.09 5.08 4.57
CA HIS A 390 13.66 5.21 3.19
C HIS A 390 14.80 5.63 2.23
N ARG A 391 15.72 6.49 2.68
CA ARG A 391 16.85 6.92 1.85
C ARG A 391 17.82 5.77 1.62
N ARG A 392 18.03 4.93 2.63
CA ARG A 392 18.80 3.68 2.56
C ARG A 392 18.17 2.71 1.56
N GLN A 393 16.90 2.31 1.78
CA GLN A 393 16.17 1.41 0.88
C GLN A 393 16.12 1.95 -0.57
N LYS A 394 15.86 3.25 -0.76
CA LYS A 394 15.88 3.87 -2.10
C LYS A 394 17.25 3.76 -2.76
N LYS A 395 18.35 3.97 -2.02
CA LYS A 395 19.71 3.86 -2.56
C LYS A 395 20.03 2.44 -3.04
N GLU A 396 19.51 1.42 -2.37
CA GLU A 396 19.71 0.00 -2.69
C GLU A 396 19.08 -0.36 -4.04
N ILE A 397 17.81 0.01 -4.28
CA ILE A 397 17.08 -0.36 -5.52
C ILE A 397 17.12 0.67 -6.66
N TYR A 398 17.49 1.94 -6.41
CA TYR A 398 17.43 3.01 -7.42
C TYR A 398 18.30 2.75 -8.67
N HIS A 399 19.34 1.91 -8.56
CA HIS A 399 20.17 1.53 -9.72
C HIS A 399 19.34 0.95 -10.88
N ALA A 400 18.40 0.06 -10.59
CA ALA A 400 17.59 -0.61 -11.60
C ALA A 400 16.66 0.35 -12.36
N PHE A 401 16.33 1.49 -11.74
CA PHE A 401 15.53 2.57 -12.33
C PHE A 401 16.39 3.70 -12.90
N SER A 402 17.71 3.48 -13.03
CA SER A 402 18.63 4.41 -13.70
C SER A 402 18.40 4.41 -15.21
N SER A 403 18.74 5.52 -15.89
CA SER A 403 18.58 5.60 -17.36
C SER A 403 19.40 4.55 -18.12
N LYS A 404 20.48 4.02 -17.51
CA LYS A 404 21.32 2.95 -18.07
C LYS A 404 20.60 1.61 -18.00
N SER A 405 20.22 1.15 -16.81
CA SER A 405 19.52 -0.13 -16.65
C SER A 405 18.19 -0.16 -17.42
N LEU A 406 17.49 0.98 -17.51
CA LEU A 406 16.28 1.09 -18.33
C LEU A 406 16.54 1.08 -19.85
N ALA A 407 17.78 1.25 -20.33
CA ALA A 407 18.11 0.96 -21.73
C ALA A 407 18.20 -0.55 -21.98
N GLU A 408 18.82 -1.29 -21.05
CA GLU A 408 18.88 -2.76 -21.07
C GLU A 408 17.48 -3.40 -20.85
N THR A 409 16.59 -2.72 -20.13
CA THR A 409 15.18 -3.12 -19.96
C THR A 409 14.33 -2.99 -21.24
N GLN A 410 14.67 -2.08 -22.16
CA GLN A 410 13.85 -1.81 -23.35
C GLN A 410 13.62 -3.09 -24.17
N THR A 411 14.68 -3.86 -24.46
CA THR A 411 14.60 -5.12 -25.22
C THR A 411 13.68 -6.16 -24.57
N VAL A 412 13.56 -6.14 -23.25
CA VAL A 412 12.63 -7.02 -22.52
C VAL A 412 11.18 -6.57 -22.73
N ILE A 413 10.91 -5.27 -22.68
CA ILE A 413 9.59 -4.70 -22.95
C ILE A 413 9.19 -4.93 -24.41
N ASP A 414 10.09 -4.70 -25.36
CA ASP A 414 9.83 -4.87 -26.79
C ASP A 414 9.41 -6.32 -27.09
N GLY A 415 10.18 -7.31 -26.62
CA GLY A 415 9.89 -8.73 -26.86
C GLY A 415 8.59 -9.22 -26.21
N TYR A 416 8.24 -8.75 -25.00
CA TYR A 416 6.93 -9.05 -24.42
C TYR A 416 5.78 -8.31 -25.14
N THR A 417 6.03 -7.11 -25.64
CA THR A 417 5.04 -6.33 -26.42
C THR A 417 4.77 -7.01 -27.77
N GLU A 418 5.79 -7.50 -28.46
CA GLU A 418 5.65 -8.26 -29.72
C GLU A 418 4.81 -9.53 -29.51
N ALA A 419 5.17 -10.37 -28.54
CA ALA A 419 4.39 -11.55 -28.18
C ALA A 419 2.95 -11.24 -27.74
N PHE A 420 2.73 -10.06 -27.16
CA PHE A 420 1.40 -9.58 -26.79
C PHE A 420 0.57 -9.15 -28.01
N LEU A 421 1.16 -8.47 -28.99
CA LEU A 421 0.50 -8.09 -30.24
C LEU A 421 0.05 -9.34 -31.02
N GLU A 422 0.93 -10.33 -31.17
CA GLU A 422 0.59 -11.62 -31.81
C GLU A 422 -0.62 -12.29 -31.14
N GLN A 423 -0.66 -12.32 -29.80
CA GLN A 423 -1.78 -12.89 -29.06
C GLN A 423 -3.04 -12.03 -29.16
N LEU A 424 -2.95 -10.69 -29.17
CA LEU A 424 -4.09 -9.81 -29.41
C LEU A 424 -4.74 -10.11 -30.77
N MET A 425 -3.97 -10.33 -31.83
CA MET A 425 -4.52 -10.72 -33.13
C MET A 425 -5.11 -12.15 -33.09
N SER A 426 -4.40 -13.11 -32.48
CA SER A 426 -4.88 -14.50 -32.38
C SER A 426 -6.16 -14.67 -31.56
N LYS A 427 -6.38 -13.82 -30.54
CA LYS A 427 -7.48 -13.97 -29.56
C LYS A 427 -8.55 -12.90 -29.68
N GLY A 428 -8.22 -11.74 -30.25
CA GLY A 428 -9.08 -10.57 -30.38
C GLY A 428 -9.22 -10.05 -31.81
N GLY A 429 -8.83 -10.85 -32.82
CA GLY A 429 -8.90 -10.50 -34.24
C GLY A 429 -10.33 -10.31 -34.78
N PRO A 430 -10.48 -10.01 -36.10
CA PRO A 430 -11.76 -9.64 -36.72
C PRO A 430 -12.92 -10.63 -36.53
N GLU A 431 -12.62 -11.92 -36.44
CA GLU A 431 -13.61 -13.02 -36.33
C GLU A 431 -13.93 -13.41 -34.88
N THR A 432 -13.60 -12.57 -33.90
CA THR A 432 -13.72 -12.89 -32.47
C THR A 432 -14.73 -12.00 -31.72
N ASP A 433 -15.12 -12.45 -30.53
CA ASP A 433 -15.85 -11.65 -29.53
C ASP A 433 -14.96 -10.60 -28.81
N GLY A 434 -13.77 -10.33 -29.36
CA GLY A 434 -12.76 -9.43 -28.81
C GLY A 434 -12.11 -9.96 -27.52
N VAL A 435 -11.22 -9.14 -26.97
CA VAL A 435 -10.47 -9.45 -25.74
C VAL A 435 -10.69 -8.37 -24.69
N ASP A 436 -10.72 -8.78 -23.42
CA ASP A 436 -10.74 -7.84 -22.30
C ASP A 436 -9.34 -7.26 -22.09
N VAL A 437 -9.09 -6.10 -22.70
CA VAL A 437 -7.77 -5.44 -22.64
C VAL A 437 -7.39 -5.06 -21.22
N SER A 438 -8.36 -4.84 -20.32
CA SER A 438 -8.09 -4.52 -18.91
C SER A 438 -7.32 -5.64 -18.20
N VAL A 439 -7.61 -6.89 -18.56
CA VAL A 439 -6.93 -8.07 -18.02
C VAL A 439 -5.69 -8.42 -18.86
N ALA A 440 -5.76 -8.26 -20.18
CA ALA A 440 -4.62 -8.52 -21.06
C ALA A 440 -3.41 -7.60 -20.76
N TYR A 441 -3.64 -6.31 -20.48
CA TYR A 441 -2.58 -5.40 -20.04
C TYR A 441 -2.00 -5.77 -18.67
N ASN A 442 -2.80 -6.33 -17.75
CA ASN A 442 -2.29 -6.85 -16.49
C ASN A 442 -1.31 -8.00 -16.76
N TRP A 443 -1.64 -8.95 -17.64
CA TRP A 443 -0.74 -10.06 -17.99
C TRP A 443 0.59 -9.59 -18.59
N LEU A 444 0.57 -8.65 -19.54
CA LEU A 444 1.78 -8.08 -20.14
C LEU A 444 2.68 -7.41 -19.10
N THR A 445 2.13 -6.49 -18.31
CA THR A 445 2.88 -5.75 -17.29
C THR A 445 3.34 -6.66 -16.14
N PHE A 446 2.59 -7.73 -15.82
CA PHE A 446 2.98 -8.75 -14.86
C PHE A 446 4.19 -9.57 -15.34
N ASP A 447 4.23 -9.97 -16.61
CA ASP A 447 5.38 -10.65 -17.21
C ASP A 447 6.63 -9.75 -17.28
N ILE A 448 6.47 -8.46 -17.66
CA ILE A 448 7.55 -7.47 -17.67
C ILE A 448 8.13 -7.26 -16.25
N ILE A 449 7.30 -6.91 -15.26
CA ILE A 449 7.80 -6.66 -13.89
C ILE A 449 8.31 -7.96 -13.24
N GLY A 450 7.75 -9.11 -13.59
CA GLY A 450 8.26 -10.43 -13.22
C GLY A 450 9.69 -10.64 -13.67
N HIS A 451 9.98 -10.35 -14.94
CA HIS A 451 11.32 -10.43 -15.50
C HIS A 451 12.28 -9.48 -14.78
N LEU A 452 11.89 -8.23 -14.58
CA LEU A 452 12.73 -7.23 -13.91
C LEU A 452 12.93 -7.51 -12.42
N THR A 453 12.01 -8.21 -11.75
CA THR A 453 12.09 -8.51 -10.31
C THR A 453 12.77 -9.85 -10.03
N PHE A 454 12.55 -10.87 -10.87
CA PHE A 454 13.01 -12.25 -10.63
C PHE A 454 13.89 -12.86 -11.73
N GLY A 455 14.13 -12.13 -12.83
CA GLY A 455 14.91 -12.61 -13.97
C GLY A 455 14.17 -13.61 -14.87
N GLU A 456 12.86 -13.74 -14.73
CA GLU A 456 12.02 -14.64 -15.53
C GLU A 456 10.59 -14.12 -15.70
N SER A 457 9.93 -14.54 -16.78
CA SER A 457 8.50 -14.33 -17.02
C SER A 457 7.62 -15.11 -16.05
N PHE A 458 6.36 -14.71 -15.90
CA PHE A 458 5.30 -15.61 -15.43
C PHE A 458 4.57 -16.34 -16.58
N ASN A 459 4.89 -15.98 -17.83
CA ASN A 459 4.35 -16.52 -19.08
C ASN A 459 2.85 -16.30 -19.25
N CYS A 460 2.30 -15.24 -18.66
CA CYS A 460 0.87 -14.90 -18.73
C CYS A 460 0.45 -14.59 -20.18
N VAL A 461 1.26 -13.81 -20.91
CA VAL A 461 1.01 -13.45 -22.32
C VAL A 461 1.12 -14.68 -23.20
N ALA A 462 2.23 -15.42 -23.11
CA ALA A 462 2.50 -16.60 -23.94
C ALA A 462 1.45 -17.71 -23.78
N GLN A 463 0.87 -17.86 -22.58
CA GLN A 463 -0.15 -18.86 -22.27
C GLN A 463 -1.59 -18.30 -22.33
N TRP A 464 -1.75 -16.99 -22.61
CA TRP A 464 -3.01 -16.24 -22.60
C TRP A 464 -3.91 -16.51 -21.38
N ARG A 465 -3.29 -16.54 -20.19
CA ARG A 465 -3.97 -16.84 -18.92
C ARG A 465 -3.23 -16.16 -17.75
N PRO A 466 -3.92 -15.85 -16.64
CA PRO A 466 -3.25 -15.31 -15.46
C PRO A 466 -2.27 -16.33 -14.86
N SER A 467 -1.15 -15.85 -14.35
CA SER A 467 -0.33 -16.60 -13.39
C SER A 467 -1.14 -16.89 -12.12
N GLU A 468 -0.80 -17.97 -11.42
CA GLU A 468 -1.31 -18.28 -10.08
C GLU A 468 -1.18 -17.11 -9.09
N TRP A 469 -0.18 -16.23 -9.30
CA TRP A 469 0.08 -15.07 -8.46
C TRP A 469 -0.78 -13.82 -8.78
N VAL A 470 -1.52 -13.79 -9.90
CA VAL A 470 -2.35 -12.62 -10.26
C VAL A 470 -3.53 -12.42 -9.30
N SER A 471 -4.18 -13.50 -8.81
CA SER A 471 -5.25 -13.33 -7.80
C SER A 471 -4.68 -12.92 -6.44
N PRO A 472 -3.65 -13.59 -5.88
CA PRO A 472 -3.10 -13.22 -4.58
C PRO A 472 -2.50 -11.81 -4.50
N ILE A 473 -1.93 -11.26 -5.59
CA ILE A 473 -1.44 -9.87 -5.60
C ILE A 473 -2.59 -8.84 -5.60
N LEU A 474 -3.71 -9.14 -6.25
CA LEU A 474 -4.90 -8.29 -6.26
C LEU A 474 -5.66 -8.36 -4.92
N ASP A 475 -5.67 -9.53 -4.26
CA ASP A 475 -6.14 -9.68 -2.88
C ASP A 475 -5.24 -8.91 -1.89
N PHE A 476 -3.92 -8.93 -2.09
CA PHE A 476 -2.99 -8.13 -1.30
C PHE A 476 -3.28 -6.61 -1.42
N ALA A 477 -3.59 -6.10 -2.62
CA ALA A 477 -4.03 -4.72 -2.80
C ALA A 477 -5.33 -4.40 -2.03
N GLU A 478 -6.28 -5.32 -2.04
CA GLU A 478 -7.53 -5.19 -1.29
C GLU A 478 -7.30 -5.25 0.23
N MET A 479 -6.31 -6.01 0.70
CA MET A 479 -5.90 -6.07 2.10
C MET A 479 -5.35 -4.72 2.56
N LEU A 480 -4.57 -4.02 1.73
CA LEU A 480 -4.07 -2.67 2.04
C LEU A 480 -5.23 -1.66 2.18
N SER A 481 -6.26 -1.80 1.35
CA SER A 481 -7.51 -1.01 1.46
C SER A 481 -8.24 -1.28 2.79
N LEU A 482 -8.44 -2.55 3.16
CA LEU A 482 -9.08 -2.95 4.41
C LEU A 482 -8.23 -2.58 5.65
N GLY A 483 -6.90 -2.69 5.55
CA GLY A 483 -5.95 -2.30 6.59
C GLY A 483 -6.10 -0.84 7.01
N THR A 484 -6.38 0.04 6.05
CA THR A 484 -6.69 1.46 6.32
C THR A 484 -7.94 1.62 7.20
N VAL A 485 -9.02 0.88 6.94
CA VAL A 485 -10.24 0.88 7.76
C VAL A 485 -9.96 0.31 9.16
N VAL A 486 -9.26 -0.81 9.21
CA VAL A 486 -8.87 -1.53 10.43
C VAL A 486 -8.00 -0.68 11.37
N ASN A 487 -7.07 0.10 10.82
CA ASN A 487 -6.23 1.02 11.58
C ASN A 487 -7.03 2.23 12.10
N ARG A 488 -7.98 2.76 11.32
CA ARG A 488 -8.86 3.87 11.73
C ARG A 488 -9.79 3.53 12.89
N LEU A 489 -10.24 2.27 12.95
CA LEU A 489 -11.11 1.75 14.02
C LEU A 489 -10.31 1.23 15.23
N SER A 490 -8.97 1.24 15.17
CA SER A 490 -8.09 0.68 16.20
C SER A 490 -8.44 -0.77 16.59
N VAL A 491 -8.92 -1.58 15.64
CA VAL A 491 -9.41 -2.94 15.92
C VAL A 491 -8.29 -3.79 16.51
N PRO A 492 -8.48 -4.42 17.68
CA PRO A 492 -7.49 -5.31 18.28
C PRO A 492 -7.11 -6.45 17.32
N THR A 493 -5.83 -6.81 17.30
CA THR A 493 -5.29 -7.82 16.36
C THR A 493 -5.96 -9.19 16.50
N PHE A 494 -6.39 -9.58 17.70
CA PHE A 494 -7.12 -10.83 17.94
C PHE A 494 -8.53 -10.84 17.32
N ALA A 495 -9.16 -9.67 17.13
CA ALA A 495 -10.47 -9.59 16.49
C ALA A 495 -10.35 -9.67 14.96
N LEU A 496 -9.22 -9.22 14.39
CA LEU A 496 -8.98 -9.31 12.94
C LEU A 496 -8.90 -10.76 12.45
N SER A 497 -8.29 -11.67 13.21
CA SER A 497 -8.21 -13.09 12.84
C SER A 497 -9.58 -13.80 12.84
N LEU A 498 -10.59 -13.20 13.47
CA LEU A 498 -11.98 -13.66 13.45
C LEU A 498 -12.81 -13.01 12.31
N LEU A 499 -12.49 -11.78 11.94
CA LEU A 499 -13.23 -11.00 10.93
C LEU A 499 -12.73 -11.20 9.49
N VAL A 500 -11.46 -11.58 9.28
CA VAL A 500 -10.90 -11.81 7.94
C VAL A 500 -11.39 -13.14 7.36
N PRO A 501 -11.98 -13.17 6.15
CA PRO A 501 -12.42 -14.42 5.51
C PRO A 501 -11.30 -15.43 5.33
N ARG A 502 -11.61 -16.72 5.48
CA ARG A 502 -10.61 -17.81 5.36
C ARG A 502 -9.95 -17.84 3.99
N SER A 503 -10.72 -17.67 2.91
CA SER A 503 -10.21 -17.58 1.53
C SER A 503 -9.17 -16.48 1.39
N PHE A 504 -9.48 -15.29 1.89
CA PHE A 504 -8.60 -14.13 1.86
C PHE A 504 -7.31 -14.36 2.66
N LYS A 505 -7.41 -14.96 3.85
CA LYS A 505 -6.24 -15.37 4.64
C LYS A 505 -5.37 -16.39 3.91
N SER A 506 -5.96 -17.39 3.27
CA SER A 506 -5.23 -18.38 2.48
C SER A 506 -4.55 -17.75 1.26
N SER A 507 -5.21 -16.81 0.58
CA SER A 507 -4.64 -16.06 -0.54
C SER A 507 -3.40 -15.26 -0.13
N LEU A 508 -3.45 -14.59 1.03
CA LEU A 508 -2.30 -13.88 1.60
C LEU A 508 -1.15 -14.80 2.02
N ILE A 509 -1.44 -15.99 2.55
CA ILE A 509 -0.40 -17.00 2.84
C ILE A 509 0.25 -17.48 1.53
N HIS A 510 -0.55 -17.78 0.51
CA HIS A 510 -0.06 -18.24 -0.79
C HIS A 510 0.77 -17.17 -1.52
N HIS A 511 0.36 -15.91 -1.46
CA HIS A 511 1.14 -14.75 -1.91
C HIS A 511 2.52 -14.70 -1.26
N ASP A 512 2.61 -14.96 0.04
CA ASP A 512 3.86 -14.97 0.79
C ASP A 512 4.72 -16.19 0.44
N GLU A 513 4.14 -17.38 0.30
CA GLU A 513 4.80 -18.61 -0.14
C GLU A 513 5.42 -18.49 -1.54
N ILE A 514 4.69 -17.91 -2.50
CA ILE A 514 5.22 -17.63 -3.85
C ILE A 514 6.36 -16.62 -3.77
N SER A 515 6.20 -15.56 -2.97
CA SER A 515 7.22 -14.52 -2.80
C SER A 515 8.53 -15.09 -2.21
N ASP A 516 8.43 -15.86 -1.13
CA ASP A 516 9.57 -16.55 -0.51
C ASP A 516 10.22 -17.55 -1.49
N SER A 517 9.43 -18.33 -2.23
CA SER A 517 9.95 -19.30 -3.20
C SER A 517 10.72 -18.63 -4.35
N LYS A 518 10.20 -17.52 -4.88
CA LYS A 518 10.82 -16.75 -5.96
C LYS A 518 12.12 -16.07 -5.48
N ILE A 519 12.10 -15.44 -4.29
CA ILE A 519 13.29 -14.83 -3.68
C ILE A 519 14.35 -15.88 -3.32
N ALA A 520 13.98 -17.01 -2.72
CA ALA A 520 14.92 -18.08 -2.37
C ALA A 520 15.62 -18.69 -3.60
N ARG A 521 14.96 -18.71 -4.78
CA ARG A 521 15.65 -19.07 -6.03
C ARG A 521 16.53 -17.94 -6.54
N LEU A 522 16.08 -16.69 -6.52
CA LEU A 522 16.87 -15.54 -6.97
C LEU A 522 18.19 -15.41 -6.18
N ILE A 523 18.12 -15.58 -4.86
CA ILE A 523 19.28 -15.64 -3.97
C ILE A 523 20.22 -16.78 -4.37
N ARG A 524 19.70 -18.00 -4.58
CA ARG A 524 20.51 -19.15 -5.01
C ARG A 524 21.21 -18.91 -6.35
N THR A 525 20.55 -18.28 -7.31
CA THR A 525 21.16 -17.92 -8.61
C THR A 525 22.28 -16.90 -8.41
N GLY A 526 22.05 -15.80 -7.69
CA GLY A 526 23.09 -14.78 -7.45
C GLY A 526 24.27 -15.26 -6.61
N GLN A 527 24.06 -16.20 -5.69
CA GLN A 527 25.12 -16.83 -4.91
C GLN A 527 25.93 -17.88 -5.69
N CYS A 528 25.52 -18.22 -6.92
CA CYS A 528 26.24 -19.19 -7.75
C CYS A 528 27.31 -18.56 -8.67
N GLU A 529 27.50 -17.23 -8.65
CA GLU A 529 28.38 -16.50 -9.60
C GLU A 529 29.89 -16.78 -9.44
N ASP A 530 30.32 -17.38 -8.31
CA ASP A 530 31.70 -17.88 -8.15
C ASP A 530 32.03 -19.06 -9.08
N ASP A 531 31.01 -19.68 -9.69
CA ASP A 531 31.16 -20.74 -10.68
C ASP A 531 30.87 -20.21 -12.09
N LYS A 532 31.93 -19.96 -12.87
CA LYS A 532 31.89 -19.43 -14.25
C LYS A 532 31.08 -20.28 -15.25
N THR A 533 30.57 -21.44 -14.83
CA THR A 533 29.72 -22.33 -15.64
C THR A 533 28.22 -22.16 -15.40
N LYS A 534 27.81 -21.32 -14.44
CA LYS A 534 26.41 -21.10 -14.06
C LYS A 534 25.88 -19.75 -14.55
N PRO A 535 24.56 -19.64 -14.85
CA PRO A 535 23.97 -18.37 -15.26
C PRO A 535 23.99 -17.34 -14.13
N SER A 536 24.63 -16.20 -14.37
CA SER A 536 24.60 -15.01 -13.51
C SER A 536 23.21 -14.37 -13.46
N LEU A 537 22.98 -13.51 -12.47
CA LEU A 537 21.74 -12.72 -12.45
C LEU A 537 21.69 -11.76 -13.66
N PRO A 538 20.50 -11.54 -14.27
CA PRO A 538 20.34 -10.52 -15.28
C PRO A 538 20.77 -9.13 -14.77
N GLN A 539 21.56 -8.42 -15.58
CA GLN A 539 22.14 -7.12 -15.20
C GLN A 539 21.08 -6.02 -14.97
N ASN A 540 19.90 -6.19 -15.56
CA ASN A 540 18.71 -5.35 -15.44
C ASN A 540 17.78 -5.73 -14.26
N ASN A 541 18.06 -6.79 -13.50
CA ASN A 541 17.20 -7.20 -12.39
C ASN A 541 17.32 -6.25 -11.17
N ILE A 542 16.18 -5.95 -10.56
CA ILE A 542 16.02 -4.95 -9.47
C ILE A 542 16.87 -5.28 -8.24
N PHE A 543 17.05 -6.56 -7.94
CA PHE A 543 17.70 -7.03 -6.72
C PHE A 543 19.15 -7.50 -6.92
N THR A 544 19.67 -7.53 -8.15
CA THR A 544 21.06 -7.98 -8.46
C THR A 544 22.11 -7.32 -7.57
N ARG A 545 22.03 -6.00 -7.33
CA ARG A 545 22.98 -5.29 -6.46
C ARG A 545 22.82 -5.59 -4.97
N ILE A 546 21.62 -5.94 -4.52
CA ILE A 546 21.35 -6.29 -3.11
C ILE A 546 21.84 -7.71 -2.86
N ILE A 547 21.56 -8.65 -3.76
CA ILE A 547 21.99 -10.04 -3.63
C ILE A 547 23.51 -10.14 -3.76
N GLY A 548 24.10 -9.46 -4.74
CA GLY A 548 25.55 -9.41 -4.97
C GLY A 548 26.35 -8.66 -3.90
N SER A 549 25.73 -7.93 -2.96
CA SER A 549 26.45 -7.36 -1.81
C SER A 549 26.71 -8.40 -0.70
N GLY A 550 25.97 -9.50 -0.69
CA GLY A 550 26.01 -10.54 0.35
C GLY A 550 25.39 -10.15 1.70
N ASP A 551 25.08 -8.86 1.93
CA ASP A 551 24.51 -8.33 3.18
C ASP A 551 23.10 -7.79 2.93
N PHE A 552 22.10 -8.62 3.21
CA PHE A 552 20.68 -8.30 3.10
C PHE A 552 19.83 -9.18 4.03
N ASP A 553 18.68 -8.66 4.46
CA ASP A 553 17.64 -9.44 5.13
C ASP A 553 16.71 -10.07 4.08
N PRO A 554 16.63 -11.41 3.98
CA PRO A 554 15.72 -12.08 3.04
C PRO A 554 14.25 -11.73 3.27
N VAL A 555 13.86 -11.46 4.52
CA VAL A 555 12.49 -11.04 4.88
C VAL A 555 12.20 -9.65 4.31
N HIS A 556 13.13 -8.70 4.50
CA HIS A 556 13.03 -7.39 3.86
C HIS A 556 12.96 -7.50 2.33
N LEU A 557 13.79 -8.35 1.72
CA LEU A 557 13.83 -8.54 0.27
C LEU A 557 12.50 -9.07 -0.28
N ARG A 558 11.84 -10.00 0.44
CA ARG A 558 10.48 -10.44 0.16
C ARG A 558 9.47 -9.28 0.26
N GLU A 559 9.52 -8.49 1.33
CA GLU A 559 8.60 -7.35 1.47
C GLU A 559 8.79 -6.28 0.38
N GLN A 560 10.02 -6.12 -0.15
CA GLN A 560 10.26 -5.31 -1.36
C GLN A 560 9.68 -5.98 -2.60
N SER A 561 9.88 -7.28 -2.83
CA SER A 561 9.41 -7.95 -4.04
C SER A 561 7.88 -7.93 -4.17
N LYS A 562 7.15 -8.16 -3.08
CA LYS A 562 5.69 -8.02 -3.01
C LYS A 562 5.21 -6.67 -3.53
N VAL A 563 5.86 -5.58 -3.10
CA VAL A 563 5.46 -4.23 -3.53
C VAL A 563 5.97 -3.86 -4.92
N MET A 564 7.11 -4.38 -5.38
CA MET A 564 7.55 -4.20 -6.77
C MET A 564 6.55 -4.83 -7.74
N ILE A 565 6.12 -6.08 -7.50
CA ILE A 565 5.17 -6.78 -8.37
C ILE A 565 3.81 -6.08 -8.39
N LEU A 566 3.24 -5.71 -7.23
CA LEU A 566 1.98 -4.96 -7.19
C LEU A 566 2.10 -3.59 -7.89
N ALA A 567 3.19 -2.86 -7.66
CA ALA A 567 3.33 -1.51 -8.21
C ALA A 567 3.62 -1.49 -9.71
N GLY A 568 4.45 -2.40 -10.22
CA GLY A 568 4.85 -2.41 -11.63
C GLY A 568 3.84 -3.04 -12.59
N SER A 569 3.03 -4.00 -12.13
CA SER A 569 2.00 -4.61 -12.98
C SER A 569 0.74 -3.75 -13.06
N GLU A 570 -0.01 -3.71 -11.96
CA GLU A 570 -1.38 -3.20 -11.95
C GLU A 570 -1.49 -1.70 -12.23
N THR A 571 -0.45 -0.90 -11.97
CA THR A 571 -0.50 0.54 -12.23
C THR A 571 -0.41 0.89 -13.72
N THR A 572 0.59 0.35 -14.44
CA THR A 572 0.70 0.54 -15.89
C THR A 572 -0.51 -0.08 -16.60
N ALA A 573 -0.96 -1.28 -16.21
CA ALA A 573 -2.15 -1.92 -16.77
C ALA A 573 -3.43 -1.08 -16.61
N THR A 574 -3.59 -0.46 -15.43
CA THR A 574 -4.72 0.42 -15.14
C THR A 574 -4.70 1.68 -16.01
N PHE A 575 -3.53 2.29 -16.21
CA PHE A 575 -3.37 3.42 -17.11
C PHE A 575 -3.67 3.02 -18.57
N LEU A 576 -3.11 1.91 -19.06
CA LEU A 576 -3.30 1.42 -20.43
C LEU A 576 -4.77 1.13 -20.74
N ALA A 577 -5.51 0.53 -19.80
CA ALA A 577 -6.95 0.31 -19.95
C ALA A 577 -7.73 1.65 -20.04
N GLY A 578 -7.41 2.61 -19.17
CA GLY A 578 -8.06 3.93 -19.15
C GLY A 578 -7.81 4.74 -20.43
N VAL A 579 -6.55 4.83 -20.88
CA VAL A 579 -6.21 5.56 -22.12
C VAL A 579 -6.77 4.88 -23.37
N THR A 580 -6.86 3.54 -23.38
CA THR A 580 -7.52 2.78 -24.46
C THR A 580 -9.01 3.10 -24.53
N TYR A 581 -9.71 3.15 -23.40
CA TYR A 581 -11.10 3.59 -23.34
C TYR A 581 -11.26 5.03 -23.85
N PHE A 582 -10.38 5.96 -23.45
CA PHE A 582 -10.44 7.35 -23.93
C PHE A 582 -10.18 7.47 -25.44
N LEU A 583 -9.22 6.73 -26.00
CA LEU A 583 -8.96 6.73 -27.44
C LEU A 583 -10.18 6.20 -28.23
N LEU A 584 -10.76 5.08 -27.78
CA LEU A 584 -11.94 4.47 -28.42
C LEU A 584 -13.19 5.36 -28.33
N THR A 585 -13.35 6.13 -27.24
CA THR A 585 -14.48 7.06 -27.05
C THR A 585 -14.24 8.46 -27.62
N ASN A 586 -13.02 8.78 -28.09
CA ASN A 586 -12.69 10.05 -28.73
C ASN A 586 -12.05 9.82 -30.11
N PRO A 587 -12.84 9.44 -31.14
CA PRO A 587 -12.30 9.01 -32.44
C PRO A 587 -11.41 10.04 -33.14
N GLN A 588 -11.65 11.35 -32.94
CA GLN A 588 -10.81 12.41 -33.51
C GLN A 588 -9.40 12.44 -32.89
N VAL A 589 -9.30 12.20 -31.59
CA VAL A 589 -8.03 12.12 -30.87
C VAL A 589 -7.26 10.86 -31.29
N PHE A 590 -7.97 9.73 -31.39
CA PHE A 590 -7.35 8.48 -31.85
C PHE A 590 -6.93 8.54 -33.33
N ALA A 591 -7.66 9.26 -34.19
CA ALA A 591 -7.26 9.51 -35.57
C ALA A 591 -5.94 10.31 -35.65
N LYS A 592 -5.79 11.38 -34.86
CA LYS A 592 -4.53 12.16 -34.78
C LYS A 592 -3.35 11.32 -34.28
N LEU A 593 -3.57 10.48 -33.25
CA LEU A 593 -2.54 9.57 -32.74
C LEU A 593 -2.14 8.51 -33.78
N LYS A 594 -3.10 7.96 -34.52
CA LYS A 594 -2.84 7.05 -35.65
C LYS A 594 -2.04 7.74 -36.75
N ASP A 595 -2.38 8.98 -37.09
CA ASP A 595 -1.70 9.78 -38.11
C ASP A 595 -0.23 10.05 -37.73
N GLU A 596 0.03 10.54 -36.51
CA GLU A 596 1.40 10.76 -36.00
C GLU A 596 2.24 9.47 -36.11
N ILE A 597 1.74 8.35 -35.58
CA ILE A 597 2.50 7.10 -35.52
C ILE A 597 2.67 6.47 -36.91
N ARG A 598 1.60 6.36 -37.71
CA ARG A 598 1.64 5.65 -39.00
C ARG A 598 2.23 6.45 -40.16
N SER A 599 2.40 7.77 -40.00
CA SER A 599 3.16 8.62 -40.93
C SER A 599 4.65 8.72 -40.56
N THR A 600 5.00 8.61 -39.27
CA THR A 600 6.39 8.66 -38.81
C THR A 600 7.18 7.38 -39.13
N PHE A 601 6.52 6.21 -39.14
CA PHE A 601 7.17 4.90 -39.28
C PHE A 601 6.72 4.14 -40.53
N GLN A 602 7.68 3.53 -41.23
CA GLN A 602 7.45 2.63 -42.37
C GLN A 602 7.40 1.15 -41.96
N SER A 603 8.01 0.82 -40.81
CA SER A 603 8.06 -0.53 -40.26
C SER A 603 7.95 -0.53 -38.74
N GLU A 604 7.52 -1.65 -38.13
CA GLU A 604 7.46 -1.76 -36.66
C GLU A 604 8.87 -1.69 -36.03
N GLN A 605 9.90 -2.11 -36.77
CA GLN A 605 11.29 -2.11 -36.35
C GLN A 605 11.88 -0.70 -36.22
N GLU A 606 11.27 0.32 -36.85
CA GLU A 606 11.64 1.73 -36.65
C GLU A 606 11.11 2.31 -35.33
N ILE A 607 10.16 1.63 -34.66
CA ILE A 607 9.57 2.04 -33.38
C ILE A 607 10.56 1.70 -32.25
N THR A 608 11.74 2.31 -32.29
CA THR A 608 12.76 2.21 -31.24
C THR A 608 12.48 3.20 -30.11
N LYS A 609 13.10 2.97 -28.96
CA LYS A 609 13.14 3.90 -27.82
C LYS A 609 13.43 5.35 -28.22
N GLU A 610 14.43 5.58 -29.05
CA GLU A 610 14.88 6.93 -29.45
C GLU A 610 13.88 7.63 -30.37
N SER A 611 13.05 6.86 -31.08
CA SER A 611 12.01 7.39 -31.95
C SER A 611 10.72 7.72 -31.18
N ILE A 612 10.27 6.83 -30.29
CA ILE A 612 9.02 7.03 -29.51
C ILE A 612 9.11 8.20 -28.52
N TYR A 613 10.32 8.65 -28.14
CA TYR A 613 10.50 9.87 -27.35
C TYR A 613 10.25 11.17 -28.15
N LYS A 614 10.16 11.11 -29.49
CA LYS A 614 9.90 12.27 -30.37
C LYS A 614 8.42 12.47 -30.71
N LEU A 615 7.57 11.52 -30.33
CA LEU A 615 6.14 11.55 -30.58
C LEU A 615 5.47 12.50 -29.55
N GLU A 616 5.15 13.71 -29.99
CA GLU A 616 4.59 14.77 -29.14
C GLU A 616 3.12 14.48 -28.82
N TYR A 617 2.33 14.07 -29.81
CA TYR A 617 0.90 13.78 -29.62
C TYR A 617 0.70 12.54 -28.75
N LEU A 618 1.48 11.47 -28.96
CA LEU A 618 1.56 10.33 -28.03
C LEU A 618 1.91 10.77 -26.60
N THR A 619 2.86 11.69 -26.44
CA THR A 619 3.22 12.21 -25.12
C THR A 619 2.03 12.94 -24.49
N GLY A 620 1.31 13.78 -25.24
CA GLY A 620 0.08 14.43 -24.76
C GLY A 620 -1.05 13.44 -24.43
N VAL A 621 -1.21 12.37 -25.21
CA VAL A 621 -2.16 11.27 -24.92
C VAL A 621 -1.83 10.58 -23.60
N ILE A 622 -0.54 10.36 -23.32
CA ILE A 622 -0.11 9.73 -22.06
C ILE A 622 -0.32 10.66 -20.87
N GLU A 623 0.07 11.94 -20.95
CA GLU A 623 -0.13 12.89 -19.85
C GLU A 623 -1.62 13.13 -19.56
N GLU A 624 -2.45 13.26 -20.59
CA GLU A 624 -3.90 13.44 -20.45
C GLU A 624 -4.58 12.18 -19.90
N GLY A 625 -4.13 10.99 -20.34
CA GLY A 625 -4.58 9.71 -19.77
C GLY A 625 -4.21 9.56 -18.30
N LEU A 626 -3.02 10.02 -17.88
CA LEU A 626 -2.61 10.04 -16.47
C LEU A 626 -3.34 11.12 -15.65
N ARG A 627 -3.73 12.25 -16.27
CA ARG A 627 -4.56 13.29 -15.63
C ARG A 627 -5.97 12.78 -15.35
N LEU A 628 -6.58 12.10 -16.32
CA LEU A 628 -7.97 11.63 -16.28
C LEU A 628 -8.14 10.22 -15.71
N PHE A 629 -7.15 9.34 -15.73
CA PHE A 629 -7.25 8.01 -15.10
C PHE A 629 -5.97 7.61 -14.35
N PRO A 630 -5.54 8.40 -13.34
CA PRO A 630 -4.37 8.05 -12.54
C PRO A 630 -4.62 6.74 -11.78
N PRO A 631 -3.67 5.78 -11.77
CA PRO A 631 -3.81 4.53 -11.01
C PRO A 631 -3.95 4.71 -9.49
N ALA A 632 -3.47 5.84 -8.96
CA ALA A 632 -3.58 6.23 -7.55
C ALA A 632 -4.40 7.53 -7.39
N PRO A 633 -5.74 7.48 -7.51
CA PRO A 633 -6.63 8.64 -7.55
C PRO A 633 -6.98 9.20 -6.16
N PHE A 634 -6.02 9.32 -5.25
CA PHE A 634 -6.29 9.68 -3.85
C PHE A 634 -5.14 10.42 -3.18
N GLY A 635 -5.48 11.21 -2.16
CA GLY A 635 -4.49 11.98 -1.40
C GLY A 635 -3.52 11.14 -0.57
N LEU A 636 -2.22 11.30 -0.82
CA LEU A 636 -1.15 10.60 -0.10
C LEU A 636 -0.99 11.18 1.32
N GLN A 637 -1.46 10.47 2.34
CA GLN A 637 -1.54 11.00 3.70
C GLN A 637 -0.18 11.29 4.35
N ARG A 638 -0.05 12.45 4.99
CA ARG A 638 1.12 12.85 5.79
C ARG A 638 0.71 13.37 7.16
N VAL A 639 1.61 13.26 8.14
CA VAL A 639 1.46 13.89 9.46
C VAL A 639 2.05 15.30 9.38
N CYS A 640 1.26 16.30 9.74
CA CYS A 640 1.67 17.68 9.82
C CYS A 640 2.66 17.89 10.99
N PRO A 641 3.87 18.42 10.75
CA PRO A 641 4.80 18.71 11.83
C PRO A 641 4.44 20.03 12.55
N SER A 642 5.13 20.31 13.66
CA SER A 642 4.95 21.57 14.39
C SER A 642 5.40 22.79 13.58
N GLY A 643 4.66 23.89 13.72
CA GLY A 643 4.96 25.17 13.04
C GLY A 643 4.72 25.18 11.53
N ALA A 644 4.08 24.16 10.96
CA ALA A 644 3.76 24.13 9.53
C ALA A 644 2.54 25.00 9.18
N SER A 645 2.63 25.63 8.01
CA SER A 645 1.54 26.37 7.38
C SER A 645 1.36 25.83 5.97
N ILE A 646 0.10 25.60 5.56
CA ILE A 646 -0.29 25.08 4.25
C ILE A 646 -1.33 26.05 3.69
N ASP A 647 -1.13 26.60 2.50
CA ASP A 647 -1.98 27.64 1.90
C ASP A 647 -2.32 28.80 2.88
N GLY A 648 -1.31 29.30 3.58
CA GLY A 648 -1.44 30.34 4.61
C GLY A 648 -2.13 29.90 5.91
N CYS A 649 -2.70 28.70 5.97
CA CYS A 649 -3.35 28.16 7.15
C CYS A 649 -2.34 27.50 8.08
N ALA A 650 -2.19 28.01 9.31
CA ALA A 650 -1.48 27.31 10.37
C ALA A 650 -2.22 26.02 10.75
N ILE A 651 -1.57 24.88 10.57
CA ILE A 651 -2.14 23.54 10.81
C ILE A 651 -1.57 22.98 12.12
N PRO A 652 -2.41 22.44 13.03
CA PRO A 652 -1.94 21.82 14.27
C PRO A 652 -0.98 20.64 14.00
N ALA A 653 0.05 20.52 14.83
CA ALA A 653 0.96 19.38 14.80
C ALA A 653 0.18 18.07 15.03
N GLY A 654 0.53 17.01 14.30
CA GLY A 654 -0.16 15.72 14.38
C GLY A 654 -1.47 15.63 13.59
N THR A 655 -1.97 16.71 12.97
CA THR A 655 -3.06 16.63 11.98
C THR A 655 -2.60 15.85 10.75
N ILE A 656 -3.43 14.93 10.24
CA ILE A 656 -3.17 14.27 8.97
C ILE A 656 -3.58 15.19 7.83
N VAL A 657 -2.70 15.38 6.85
CA VAL A 657 -2.91 16.23 5.68
C VAL A 657 -2.61 15.46 4.39
N SER A 658 -3.33 15.79 3.32
CA SER A 658 -3.10 15.26 1.98
C SER A 658 -3.62 16.22 0.92
N VAL A 659 -3.07 16.16 -0.30
CA VAL A 659 -3.70 16.80 -1.47
C VAL A 659 -4.40 15.75 -2.30
N ASP A 660 -5.67 15.94 -2.59
CA ASP A 660 -6.39 15.07 -3.52
C ASP A 660 -6.02 15.43 -4.96
N THR A 661 -5.13 14.62 -5.53
CA THR A 661 -4.61 14.81 -6.90
C THR A 661 -5.65 14.54 -7.98
N PHE A 662 -6.64 13.68 -7.72
CA PHE A 662 -7.72 13.40 -8.67
C PHE A 662 -8.68 14.58 -8.78
N VAL A 663 -8.97 15.25 -7.66
CA VAL A 663 -9.74 16.50 -7.65
C VAL A 663 -8.93 17.66 -8.23
N MET A 664 -7.67 17.82 -7.83
CA MET A 664 -6.80 18.90 -8.31
C MET A 664 -6.57 18.82 -9.83
N SER A 665 -6.45 17.62 -10.41
CA SER A 665 -6.30 17.41 -11.85
C SER A 665 -7.59 17.64 -12.67
N ARG A 666 -8.71 17.93 -12.00
CA ARG A 666 -10.05 18.16 -12.56
C ARG A 666 -10.67 19.50 -12.16
N ASP A 667 -9.88 20.37 -11.53
CA ASP A 667 -10.39 21.67 -11.12
C ASP A 667 -10.43 22.62 -12.33
N ALA A 668 -11.60 23.17 -12.63
CA ALA A 668 -11.80 24.09 -13.77
C ALA A 668 -10.98 25.39 -13.68
N ARG A 669 -10.35 25.68 -12.52
CA ARG A 669 -9.38 26.77 -12.35
C ARG A 669 -7.97 26.44 -12.88
N PHE A 670 -7.69 25.16 -13.11
CA PHE A 670 -6.41 24.66 -13.59
C PHE A 670 -6.51 24.01 -14.97
N PHE A 671 -7.66 23.41 -15.31
CA PHE A 671 -7.90 22.78 -16.61
C PHE A 671 -9.25 23.23 -17.19
N THR A 672 -9.21 23.88 -18.36
CA THR A 672 -10.40 24.29 -19.13
C THR A 672 -11.15 23.05 -19.62
N ASP A 673 -12.47 22.96 -19.44
CA ASP A 673 -13.25 21.75 -19.76
C ASP A 673 -12.60 20.47 -19.15
N PRO A 674 -12.48 20.40 -17.81
CA PRO A 674 -11.54 19.50 -17.13
C PRO A 674 -11.84 18.02 -17.30
N ASP A 675 -13.05 17.62 -17.66
CA ASP A 675 -13.42 16.21 -17.87
C ASP A 675 -13.29 15.77 -19.35
N GLU A 676 -12.95 16.68 -20.28
CA GLU A 676 -12.67 16.36 -21.69
C GLU A 676 -11.26 15.77 -21.85
N PHE A 677 -11.13 14.67 -22.62
CA PHE A 677 -9.86 14.05 -22.96
C PHE A 677 -9.19 14.77 -24.15
N ARG A 678 -8.29 15.71 -23.83
CA ARG A 678 -7.69 16.62 -24.81
C ARG A 678 -6.15 16.64 -24.71
N PRO A 679 -5.44 15.80 -25.49
CA PRO A 679 -3.98 15.79 -25.53
C PRO A 679 -3.33 17.15 -25.88
N GLU A 680 -4.05 18.01 -26.58
CA GLU A 680 -3.60 19.33 -27.04
C GLU A 680 -3.17 20.27 -25.89
N ARG A 681 -3.52 19.97 -24.64
CA ARG A 681 -3.06 20.72 -23.45
C ARG A 681 -1.54 20.62 -23.23
N TRP A 682 -0.93 19.55 -23.73
CA TRP A 682 0.42 19.10 -23.37
C TRP A 682 1.48 19.32 -24.45
N ILE A 683 1.09 19.87 -25.60
CA ILE A 683 1.91 19.95 -26.83
C ILE A 683 1.90 21.39 -27.40
N GLY A 684 2.97 21.77 -28.09
CA GLY A 684 3.10 23.11 -28.70
C GLY A 684 2.92 24.26 -27.69
N GLU A 685 2.05 25.23 -28.02
CA GLU A 685 1.68 26.33 -27.12
C GLU A 685 0.70 25.92 -26.01
N GLY A 686 0.13 24.71 -26.10
CA GLY A 686 -0.89 24.20 -25.17
C GLY A 686 -2.22 24.94 -25.26
N THR A 687 -2.97 24.87 -24.15
CA THR A 687 -4.31 25.45 -23.99
C THR A 687 -4.36 26.61 -22.99
N GLY A 688 -3.22 26.99 -22.40
CA GLY A 688 -3.13 27.91 -21.27
C GLY A 688 -3.47 27.29 -19.90
N ASP A 689 -3.59 25.96 -19.84
CA ASP A 689 -3.90 25.23 -18.59
C ASP A 689 -2.70 25.18 -17.61
N HIS A 690 -3.00 25.13 -16.32
CA HIS A 690 -2.03 25.04 -15.22
C HIS A 690 -1.58 23.59 -15.00
N LEU A 691 -0.77 23.07 -15.93
CA LEU A 691 -0.32 21.67 -16.01
C LEU A 691 0.33 21.16 -14.71
N GLU A 692 0.88 22.03 -13.86
CA GLU A 692 1.44 21.68 -12.56
C GLU A 692 0.44 21.09 -11.56
N ALA A 693 -0.86 21.24 -11.82
CA ALA A 693 -1.95 20.65 -11.06
C ALA A 693 -2.17 19.15 -11.38
N SER A 694 -1.56 18.61 -12.45
CA SER A 694 -1.48 17.16 -12.67
C SER A 694 -0.22 16.58 -12.03
N ARG A 695 -0.37 15.68 -11.05
CA ARG A 695 0.74 15.05 -10.31
C ARG A 695 0.56 13.54 -10.12
N PRO A 696 0.36 12.75 -11.19
CA PRO A 696 0.10 11.30 -11.11
C PRO A 696 1.21 10.51 -10.41
N PHE A 697 2.47 10.94 -10.52
CA PHE A 697 3.63 10.31 -9.89
C PHE A 697 4.08 10.96 -8.56
N SER A 698 3.35 11.98 -8.08
CA SER A 698 3.75 12.88 -6.98
C SER A 698 5.14 13.52 -7.17
N THR A 699 5.69 14.16 -6.14
CA THR A 699 6.96 14.91 -6.18
C THR A 699 7.84 14.64 -4.96
N GLY A 700 9.02 15.27 -4.92
CA GLY A 700 9.93 15.22 -3.78
C GLY A 700 10.63 13.87 -3.56
N PRO A 701 11.21 13.62 -2.37
CA PRO A 701 12.03 12.43 -2.12
C PRO A 701 11.25 11.11 -2.16
N ARG A 702 9.92 11.18 -1.97
CA ARG A 702 8.98 10.04 -1.96
C ARG A 702 8.20 9.90 -3.29
N SER A 703 8.58 10.60 -4.36
CA SER A 703 8.01 10.44 -5.71
C SER A 703 8.15 9.01 -6.23
N CYS A 704 7.32 8.66 -7.23
CA CYS A 704 7.33 7.33 -7.86
C CYS A 704 8.75 6.95 -8.34
N LEU A 705 9.19 5.75 -7.94
CA LEU A 705 10.49 5.21 -8.33
C LEU A 705 10.47 4.72 -9.79
N GLY A 706 9.36 4.11 -10.21
CA GLY A 706 9.18 3.51 -11.54
C GLY A 706 8.75 4.49 -12.64
N ILE A 707 8.79 5.81 -12.42
CA ILE A 707 8.27 6.81 -13.37
C ILE A 707 8.79 6.62 -14.80
N LYS A 708 10.10 6.42 -14.96
CA LYS A 708 10.72 6.18 -16.28
C LYS A 708 10.35 4.84 -16.91
N LEU A 709 10.09 3.82 -16.09
CA LEU A 709 9.66 2.50 -16.56
C LEU A 709 8.23 2.57 -17.08
N ALA A 710 7.30 3.14 -16.29
CA ALA A 710 5.91 3.32 -16.69
C ALA A 710 5.78 4.15 -17.99
N TYR A 711 6.57 5.22 -18.14
CA TYR A 711 6.61 6.01 -19.38
C TYR A 711 7.21 5.29 -20.59
N MET A 712 8.07 4.30 -20.37
CA MET A 712 8.71 3.49 -21.42
C MET A 712 7.78 2.36 -21.87
N GLU A 713 7.15 1.66 -20.92
CA GLU A 713 6.06 0.71 -21.16
C GLU A 713 4.90 1.38 -21.92
N ALA A 714 4.38 2.50 -21.39
CA ALA A 714 3.27 3.23 -22.01
C ALA A 714 3.57 3.64 -23.46
N ARG A 715 4.75 4.22 -23.73
CA ARG A 715 5.12 4.62 -25.10
C ARG A 715 5.28 3.42 -26.02
N THR A 716 6.00 2.38 -25.61
CA THR A 716 6.28 1.21 -26.44
C THR A 716 4.98 0.49 -26.81
N ILE A 717 4.16 0.20 -25.81
CA ILE A 717 2.91 -0.58 -25.97
C ILE A 717 1.91 0.19 -26.82
N LEU A 718 1.66 1.48 -26.52
CA LEU A 718 0.73 2.28 -27.32
C LEU A 718 1.26 2.49 -28.75
N SER A 719 2.55 2.81 -28.95
CA SER A 719 3.10 3.05 -30.29
C SER A 719 2.92 1.83 -31.18
N LYS A 720 3.37 0.64 -30.72
CA LYS A 720 3.26 -0.59 -31.50
C LYS A 720 1.81 -1.02 -31.70
N MET A 721 0.95 -0.97 -30.68
CA MET A 721 -0.47 -1.34 -30.83
C MET A 721 -1.23 -0.45 -31.82
N VAL A 722 -0.97 0.87 -31.83
CA VAL A 722 -1.62 1.82 -32.75
C VAL A 722 -1.05 1.69 -34.16
N TYR A 723 0.26 1.42 -34.28
CA TYR A 723 0.90 1.14 -35.56
C TYR A 723 0.31 -0.11 -36.23
N THR A 724 0.26 -1.23 -35.52
CA THR A 724 -0.05 -2.54 -36.09
C THR A 724 -1.56 -2.77 -36.28
N TYR A 725 -2.42 -2.20 -35.41
CA TYR A 725 -3.87 -2.49 -35.42
C TYR A 725 -4.77 -1.25 -35.41
N ASP A 726 -5.93 -1.38 -36.06
CA ASP A 726 -7.10 -0.55 -35.83
C ASP A 726 -7.98 -1.21 -34.76
N TRP A 727 -8.55 -0.41 -33.84
CA TRP A 727 -9.22 -0.92 -32.64
C TRP A 727 -10.72 -0.60 -32.68
N GLU A 728 -11.55 -1.57 -32.31
CA GLU A 728 -13.01 -1.46 -32.28
C GLU A 728 -13.51 -1.81 -30.87
N MET A 729 -14.26 -0.91 -30.24
CA MET A 729 -14.92 -1.17 -28.95
C MET A 729 -16.24 -1.93 -29.21
N ILE A 730 -16.36 -3.15 -28.67
CA ILE A 730 -17.51 -4.02 -28.96
C ILE A 730 -18.81 -3.51 -28.32
N SER A 731 -18.69 -2.82 -27.17
CA SER A 731 -19.82 -2.21 -26.47
C SER A 731 -19.67 -0.68 -26.45
N PRO A 732 -19.93 0.04 -27.55
CA PRO A 732 -19.71 1.49 -27.64
C PRO A 732 -20.56 2.30 -26.64
N ASP A 733 -21.74 1.80 -26.27
CA ASP A 733 -22.61 2.40 -25.24
C ASP A 733 -22.14 2.15 -23.80
N LEU A 734 -21.05 1.40 -23.58
CA LEU A 734 -20.54 1.06 -22.25
C LEU A 734 -19.95 2.30 -21.57
N ARG A 735 -20.64 2.79 -20.55
CA ARG A 735 -20.18 3.85 -19.65
C ARG A 735 -19.15 3.32 -18.64
N TRP A 736 -18.02 2.83 -19.15
CA TRP A 736 -16.97 2.10 -18.40
C TRP A 736 -16.52 2.82 -17.12
N LEU A 737 -16.38 4.15 -17.18
CA LEU A 737 -15.99 5.00 -16.05
C LEU A 737 -17.04 5.09 -14.91
N ASP A 738 -18.31 4.77 -15.16
CA ASP A 738 -19.33 4.73 -14.09
C ASP A 738 -19.33 3.39 -13.33
N GLU A 739 -18.68 2.37 -13.88
CA GLU A 739 -18.58 1.03 -13.31
C GLU A 739 -17.26 0.76 -12.57
N VAL A 740 -16.19 1.52 -12.82
CA VAL A 740 -14.91 1.37 -12.08
C VAL A 740 -15.09 1.60 -10.58
N ARG A 741 -14.41 0.81 -9.75
CA ARG A 741 -14.47 0.94 -8.27
C ARG A 741 -13.06 0.98 -7.68
N PHE A 742 -12.78 2.01 -6.90
CA PHE A 742 -11.50 2.19 -6.24
C PHE A 742 -11.38 1.34 -4.95
N ARG A 743 -10.37 0.46 -4.91
CA ARG A 743 -10.04 -0.45 -3.80
C ARG A 743 -8.51 -0.48 -3.60
N MET A 744 -7.91 0.64 -3.18
CA MET A 744 -6.46 0.93 -3.27
C MET A 744 -5.92 1.11 -4.69
N ILE A 745 -6.52 0.38 -5.65
CA ILE A 745 -6.33 0.41 -7.11
C ILE A 745 -7.71 0.45 -7.78
N TRP A 746 -7.80 0.79 -9.07
CA TRP A 746 -9.06 0.70 -9.82
C TRP A 746 -9.40 -0.77 -10.15
N LYS A 747 -10.44 -1.33 -9.51
CA LYS A 747 -11.15 -2.50 -10.04
C LYS A 747 -11.91 -2.04 -11.28
N LYS A 748 -11.56 -2.60 -12.43
CA LYS A 748 -12.06 -2.23 -13.77
C LYS A 748 -13.13 -3.23 -14.22
N PRO A 749 -14.24 -2.80 -14.83
CA PRO A 749 -15.12 -3.71 -15.57
C PRO A 749 -14.43 -4.12 -16.88
N LYS A 750 -14.97 -5.14 -17.55
CA LYS A 750 -14.39 -5.64 -18.81
C LYS A 750 -14.37 -4.55 -19.88
N LEU A 751 -13.26 -4.42 -20.59
CA LEU A 751 -13.14 -3.54 -21.76
C LEU A 751 -12.88 -4.42 -22.99
N LEU A 752 -13.96 -4.86 -23.64
CA LEU A 752 -13.87 -5.73 -24.81
C LEU A 752 -13.53 -4.93 -26.07
N VAL A 753 -12.35 -5.23 -26.62
CA VAL A 753 -11.82 -4.59 -27.84
C VAL A 753 -11.51 -5.66 -28.88
N ARG A 754 -11.90 -5.40 -30.12
CA ARG A 754 -11.51 -6.17 -31.30
C ARG A 754 -10.41 -5.44 -32.06
N PHE A 755 -9.43 -6.19 -32.56
CA PHE A 755 -8.26 -5.68 -33.26
C PHE A 755 -8.32 -6.10 -34.73
N HIS A 756 -8.24 -5.12 -35.62
CA HIS A 756 -8.20 -5.32 -37.06
C HIS A 756 -6.77 -5.04 -37.55
N PRO A 757 -6.19 -5.85 -38.45
CA PRO A 757 -4.90 -5.51 -39.07
C PRO A 757 -4.95 -4.11 -39.68
N ARG A 758 -3.88 -3.32 -39.52
CA ARG A 758 -3.72 -2.06 -40.26
C ARG A 758 -3.98 -2.33 -41.75
N GLN A 759 -4.93 -1.62 -42.33
CA GLN A 759 -5.06 -1.58 -43.78
C GLN A 759 -3.83 -0.85 -44.32
N GLU A 760 -2.97 -1.57 -45.03
CA GLU A 760 -2.00 -0.93 -45.93
C GLU A 760 -2.80 -0.15 -46.96
N GLY A 761 -2.60 1.17 -46.99
CA GLY A 761 -3.32 2.02 -47.91
C GLY A 761 -3.03 1.57 -49.33
N SER A 762 -4.09 1.31 -50.10
CA SER A 762 -3.98 1.09 -51.53
C SER A 762 -3.18 2.26 -52.12
N THR A 763 -2.01 1.98 -52.67
CA THR A 763 -1.26 2.92 -53.49
C THR A 763 -2.10 3.25 -54.72
N GLU A 764 -2.88 4.34 -54.65
CA GLU A 764 -3.43 4.99 -55.84
C GLU A 764 -2.25 5.29 -56.76
N THR A 765 -2.30 4.67 -57.94
CA THR A 765 -1.17 4.47 -58.86
C THR A 765 -1.28 5.39 -60.07
#